data_AF-A0A3B9ES94-F1
#
_entry.id   AF-A0A3B9ES94-F1
#
_cell.length_a   1.000
_cell.length_b   1.000
_cell.length_c   1.000
_cell.angle_alpha   90.00
_cell.angle_beta   90.00
_cell.angle_gamma   90.00
#
_symmetry.space_group_name_H-M   'P 1'
#
loop_
_entity.id
_entity.type
_entity.pdbx_description
1 polymer ?
#
loop_
_entity_poly.entity_id
_entity_poly.type
_entity_poly.pdbx_seq_one_letter_code
_entity_poly.pdbx_strand_id
1 'polypeptide(L)'
;MPDACSPTTIVPPTGAGRRSRRRACSRRRTCPSRHACRRWNGDIIFRTWKSGPIPGTGFPTASTPSTSPRPTAIRTARTESIMLNGAQTETLEDLLDGFEPGMTLSKLNPLVKKWRALVGDGARMRDGKPLKIAVLANHSSQFLCGGLTLALARRAFQAEIFEGGYNQIEMDLLDPQGALRAFRPDIVLISLTTALLALRNAEETPGDLALRFAAIVEKAREALGARIVVTLPEPLEEERHGGVWSASWRRAFNDVLRAELSGSCVLVDMEPLIRRIGSDNWYAGRLYVAQKLCAHPDTTARMAYYLAQHIAAAIARPVRLVAVDLDNTLWGGIVGEVGWQGVDLDAEGKGLAHLKLQKFLLDLHEKGVLLVALSKNNRQDALDVFENRPEMILRPDHFADMRINWDPKSENIRNALADLNLTSRGAAFIDDNPVERAEVRAVYPDIHVPEFPADPIDLVPELVAGGRFLIARSTAEDKNRQEFYRTESKRLQAKTDVGDLSDFYASLELKLRPCGIDAGNVNRVLDLIAKTNQFNLTGARHGASALEEILAADGAMAWAYHLNDKFGGYGLIGVVLGLRDADDDRAVAIETWVLSCRAMGRTVEKGILAHFHREARKRGYERIKGLFVPSKSNHPVADLYDKLGFDCARTDTDGRKSYLLPVAGTSPESPHVDIA
;
A
#
# COMPACT_ATOMS: atom_id res chain seq x y z
N MET A 1 22.68 -33.07 52.79
CA MET A 1 23.85 -33.46 51.98
C MET A 1 23.33 -33.97 50.63
N PRO A 2 24.02 -33.68 49.51
CA PRO A 2 23.36 -33.35 48.26
C PRO A 2 23.85 -34.15 47.05
N ASP A 3 23.34 -33.81 45.86
CA ASP A 3 24.10 -33.51 44.60
C ASP A 3 23.11 -33.48 43.42
N ALA A 4 23.21 -32.64 42.38
CA ALA A 4 23.97 -31.41 42.11
C ALA A 4 23.14 -30.61 41.05
N CYS A 5 22.80 -29.33 41.25
CA CYS A 5 23.58 -28.10 41.02
C CYS A 5 23.84 -27.70 39.55
N SER A 6 23.59 -26.42 39.25
CA SER A 6 23.63 -25.78 37.93
C SER A 6 24.88 -24.85 37.76
N PRO A 7 24.90 -23.78 36.94
CA PRO A 7 25.96 -23.55 35.93
C PRO A 7 26.94 -22.40 36.30
N THR A 8 27.82 -21.97 35.38
CA THR A 8 28.10 -20.54 35.00
C THR A 8 29.35 -20.38 34.09
N THR A 9 29.24 -19.42 33.16
CA THR A 9 30.20 -18.62 32.35
C THR A 9 31.68 -18.53 32.77
N ILE A 10 32.61 -18.30 31.79
CA ILE A 10 33.86 -17.51 31.97
C ILE A 10 34.41 -16.93 30.64
N VAL A 11 35.16 -15.82 30.76
CA VAL A 11 35.76 -14.92 29.73
C VAL A 11 37.23 -15.30 29.41
N PRO A 12 37.79 -14.99 28.21
CA PRO A 12 39.14 -15.45 27.82
C PRO A 12 40.29 -14.50 28.22
N PRO A 13 41.56 -14.98 28.28
CA PRO A 13 42.75 -14.15 28.46
C PRO A 13 43.64 -14.01 27.22
N THR A 14 44.34 -12.87 27.15
CA THR A 14 45.42 -12.54 26.19
C THR A 14 46.79 -13.09 26.62
N GLY A 15 47.69 -13.35 25.67
CA GLY A 15 49.12 -13.57 25.99
C GLY A 15 50.02 -13.65 24.74
N ALA A 16 51.01 -12.75 24.64
CA ALA A 16 51.95 -12.69 23.51
C ALA A 16 53.38 -13.12 23.91
N GLY A 17 54.11 -13.76 23.00
CA GLY A 17 55.52 -14.14 23.21
C GLY A 17 56.30 -14.35 21.90
N ARG A 18 57.37 -13.58 21.69
CA ARG A 18 58.27 -13.65 20.51
C ARG A 18 59.58 -14.40 20.82
N ARG A 19 60.09 -15.18 19.85
CA ARG A 19 61.52 -15.41 19.44
C ARG A 19 61.56 -16.67 18.53
N SER A 20 61.84 -16.64 17.24
CA SER A 20 63.06 -16.26 16.47
C SER A 20 64.22 -17.28 16.49
N ARG A 21 64.47 -18.01 15.37
CA ARG A 21 65.71 -17.98 14.54
C ARG A 21 65.70 -19.05 13.41
N ARG A 22 66.72 -19.03 12.53
CA ARG A 22 66.77 -19.63 11.17
C ARG A 22 67.75 -20.82 11.04
N ARG A 23 67.71 -21.48 9.86
CA ARG A 23 68.72 -22.38 9.20
C ARG A 23 68.67 -23.89 9.58
N ALA A 24 68.97 -24.87 8.72
CA ALA A 24 69.11 -24.90 7.24
C ALA A 24 69.20 -26.34 6.63
N CYS A 25 68.71 -26.48 5.38
CA CYS A 25 69.26 -27.23 4.21
C CYS A 25 69.60 -28.74 4.22
N SER A 26 68.89 -29.52 3.37
CA SER A 26 69.37 -30.65 2.51
C SER A 26 68.21 -31.12 1.57
N ARG A 27 68.32 -31.94 0.49
CA ARG A 27 69.41 -32.30 -0.46
C ARG A 27 68.83 -32.76 -1.84
N ARG A 28 68.87 -31.88 -2.87
CA ARG A 28 68.95 -32.09 -4.35
C ARG A 28 68.47 -33.39 -5.06
N ARG A 29 67.78 -33.22 -6.21
CA ARG A 29 68.08 -33.84 -7.55
C ARG A 29 67.71 -32.88 -8.71
N THR A 30 68.18 -33.15 -9.94
CA THR A 30 68.51 -32.17 -11.01
C THR A 30 68.52 -32.76 -12.45
N CYS A 31 68.30 -32.06 -13.58
CA CYS A 31 67.74 -30.70 -13.78
C CYS A 31 67.02 -30.41 -15.14
N PRO A 32 67.64 -30.14 -16.32
CA PRO A 32 67.25 -28.93 -17.08
C PRO A 32 66.87 -29.08 -18.58
N SER A 33 66.16 -28.06 -19.11
CA SER A 33 66.65 -27.26 -20.26
C SER A 33 65.82 -25.97 -20.47
N ARG A 34 66.38 -24.99 -21.20
CA ARG A 34 65.79 -23.66 -21.51
C ARG A 34 65.97 -23.37 -22.99
N HIS A 35 65.02 -22.64 -23.60
CA HIS A 35 65.35 -21.66 -24.65
C HIS A 35 64.53 -20.36 -24.46
N ALA A 36 64.68 -19.37 -25.35
CA ALA A 36 64.60 -17.95 -24.98
C ALA A 36 64.22 -17.01 -26.15
N CYS A 37 63.95 -15.73 -25.82
CA CYS A 37 63.73 -14.59 -26.73
C CYS A 37 62.40 -14.61 -27.52
N ARG A 38 61.83 -13.48 -28.00
CA ARG A 38 62.26 -12.06 -28.04
C ARG A 38 61.04 -11.11 -28.14
N ARG A 39 61.24 -9.80 -27.90
CA ARG A 39 60.32 -8.71 -28.30
C ARG A 39 60.30 -8.51 -29.83
N TRP A 40 59.25 -7.91 -30.40
CA TRP A 40 59.35 -6.68 -31.22
C TRP A 40 57.98 -6.01 -31.54
N ASN A 41 58.03 -4.77 -32.00
CA ASN A 41 56.90 -3.90 -32.39
C ASN A 41 56.48 -4.10 -33.87
N GLY A 42 55.32 -3.56 -34.27
CA GLY A 42 55.16 -2.99 -35.62
C GLY A 42 53.90 -3.37 -36.43
N ASP A 43 53.00 -2.39 -36.58
CA ASP A 43 52.26 -2.02 -37.80
C ASP A 43 51.24 -2.95 -38.51
N ILE A 44 49.96 -2.66 -38.20
CA ILE A 44 48.88 -2.26 -39.13
C ILE A 44 48.95 -2.77 -40.60
N ILE A 45 48.00 -3.63 -41.00
CA ILE A 45 47.26 -3.49 -42.28
C ILE A 45 45.78 -3.88 -42.07
N PHE A 46 44.85 -3.02 -42.47
CA PHE A 46 43.41 -3.31 -42.53
C PHE A 46 43.06 -4.32 -43.65
N ARG A 47 42.16 -5.28 -43.38
CA ARG A 47 41.32 -5.88 -44.44
C ARG A 47 39.87 -6.01 -44.00
N THR A 48 39.01 -5.29 -44.70
CA THR A 48 37.55 -5.35 -44.62
C THR A 48 37.01 -6.63 -45.26
N TRP A 49 35.98 -7.22 -44.67
CA TRP A 49 35.18 -8.26 -45.32
C TRP A 49 33.94 -7.61 -45.96
N LYS A 50 33.82 -7.74 -47.29
CA LYS A 50 32.60 -7.42 -48.02
C LYS A 50 31.73 -8.67 -48.10
N SER A 51 30.47 -8.57 -47.70
CA SER A 51 29.43 -9.56 -48.02
C SER A 51 28.89 -9.30 -49.43
N GLY A 52 28.64 -10.38 -50.18
CA GLY A 52 28.00 -10.37 -51.50
C GLY A 52 27.00 -11.54 -51.64
N PRO A 53 25.92 -11.43 -52.44
CA PRO A 53 24.75 -12.32 -52.33
C PRO A 53 24.58 -13.29 -53.52
N ILE A 54 24.09 -14.51 -53.26
CA ILE A 54 23.59 -15.49 -54.26
C ILE A 54 22.60 -16.47 -53.55
N PRO A 55 21.73 -17.23 -54.26
CA PRO A 55 20.48 -16.84 -54.93
C PRO A 55 19.21 -17.46 -54.27
N GLY A 56 18.03 -17.08 -54.75
CA GLY A 56 16.74 -17.64 -54.29
C GLY A 56 16.13 -18.74 -55.18
N THR A 57 15.00 -19.28 -54.73
CA THR A 57 14.10 -20.19 -55.46
C THR A 57 12.64 -19.73 -55.30
N GLY A 58 11.87 -19.65 -56.40
CA GLY A 58 10.40 -19.48 -56.39
C GLY A 58 9.69 -20.80 -56.07
N PHE A 59 8.39 -20.92 -55.81
CA PHE A 59 7.16 -20.19 -56.17
C PHE A 59 6.04 -20.58 -55.15
N PRO A 60 4.75 -20.20 -55.28
CA PRO A 60 4.12 -19.04 -55.92
C PRO A 60 3.24 -18.21 -54.94
N THR A 61 2.73 -17.06 -55.41
CA THR A 61 1.73 -16.25 -54.71
C THR A 61 0.31 -16.83 -54.84
N ALA A 62 -0.41 -16.93 -53.72
CA ALA A 62 -1.87 -17.07 -53.69
C ALA A 62 -2.48 -15.89 -52.91
N SER A 63 -3.50 -15.27 -53.48
CA SER A 63 -4.13 -14.05 -52.95
C SER A 63 -5.62 -14.26 -52.70
N THR A 64 -6.04 -14.20 -51.44
CA THR A 64 -7.45 -14.04 -51.02
C THR A 64 -7.50 -13.26 -49.70
N PRO A 65 -8.55 -12.47 -49.44
CA PRO A 65 -8.50 -11.38 -48.47
C PRO A 65 -8.84 -11.81 -47.03
N SER A 66 -8.01 -11.39 -46.06
CA SER A 66 -8.39 -11.42 -44.64
C SER A 66 -9.09 -10.12 -44.24
N THR A 67 -10.42 -10.12 -44.33
CA THR A 67 -11.25 -9.12 -43.66
C THR A 67 -11.32 -9.44 -42.16
N SER A 68 -10.40 -8.89 -41.36
CA SER A 68 -10.59 -8.77 -39.92
C SER A 68 -11.36 -7.48 -39.60
N PRO A 69 -12.42 -7.53 -38.77
CA PRO A 69 -13.16 -6.34 -38.41
C PRO A 69 -12.32 -5.45 -37.48
N ARG A 70 -12.27 -4.15 -37.77
CA ARG A 70 -11.80 -3.15 -36.79
C ARG A 70 -12.73 -3.22 -35.56
N PRO A 71 -12.23 -3.13 -34.32
CA PRO A 71 -13.09 -3.04 -33.15
C PRO A 71 -13.96 -1.79 -33.27
N THR A 72 -15.27 -1.98 -33.25
CA THR A 72 -16.26 -0.91 -33.35
C THR A 72 -16.15 -0.03 -32.12
N ALA A 73 -15.67 1.20 -32.27
CA ALA A 73 -15.68 2.18 -31.19
C ALA A 73 -17.12 2.39 -30.72
N ILE A 74 -17.44 2.00 -29.47
CA ILE A 74 -18.72 2.30 -28.85
C ILE A 74 -18.77 3.81 -28.65
N ARG A 75 -19.50 4.46 -29.56
CA ARG A 75 -19.63 5.91 -29.65
C ARG A 75 -20.55 6.39 -28.53
N THR A 76 -19.96 6.70 -27.38
CA THR A 76 -20.63 7.46 -26.31
C THR A 76 -21.13 8.80 -26.85
N ALA A 77 -22.13 9.37 -26.16
CA ALA A 77 -23.07 10.33 -26.74
C ALA A 77 -22.42 11.54 -27.42
N ARG A 78 -23.01 11.95 -28.56
CA ARG A 78 -22.59 13.13 -29.32
C ARG A 78 -22.61 14.40 -28.46
N THR A 79 -21.51 15.15 -28.51
CA THR A 79 -21.45 16.55 -28.10
C THR A 79 -22.45 17.39 -28.91
N GLU A 80 -23.39 18.04 -28.24
CA GLU A 80 -24.08 19.19 -28.82
C GLU A 80 -23.15 20.41 -28.74
N SER A 81 -22.57 20.78 -29.88
CA SER A 81 -21.74 21.97 -30.01
C SER A 81 -22.62 23.22 -30.15
N ILE A 82 -22.63 24.08 -29.12
CA ILE A 82 -23.22 25.41 -29.22
C ILE A 82 -22.36 26.25 -30.18
N MET A 83 -22.88 26.50 -31.37
CA MET A 83 -22.23 27.30 -32.41
C MET A 83 -22.29 28.80 -32.06
N LEU A 84 -21.19 29.34 -31.55
CA LEU A 84 -20.94 30.79 -31.48
C LEU A 84 -19.63 31.10 -32.23
N ASN A 85 -19.77 31.72 -33.41
CA ASN A 85 -18.70 32.32 -34.22
C ASN A 85 -17.48 31.45 -34.59
N GLY A 86 -17.67 30.53 -35.56
CA GLY A 86 -16.68 30.27 -36.63
C GLY A 86 -15.36 29.56 -36.29
N ALA A 87 -15.03 29.37 -35.02
CA ALA A 87 -13.88 28.58 -34.56
C ALA A 87 -14.35 27.53 -33.56
N GLN A 88 -13.93 26.28 -33.73
CA GLN A 88 -14.08 25.29 -32.66
C GLN A 88 -13.12 25.67 -31.52
N THR A 89 -13.69 26.03 -30.37
CA THR A 89 -12.93 26.24 -29.14
C THR A 89 -12.39 24.90 -28.66
N GLU A 90 -11.14 24.60 -29.01
CA GLU A 90 -10.42 23.37 -28.62
C GLU A 90 -10.45 23.23 -27.08
N THR A 91 -11.09 22.18 -26.57
CA THR A 91 -11.27 21.97 -25.13
C THR A 91 -10.06 21.27 -24.51
N LEU A 92 -9.98 21.26 -23.17
CA LEU A 92 -8.95 20.49 -22.47
C LEU A 92 -9.10 18.99 -22.76
N GLU A 93 -10.33 18.50 -22.84
CA GLU A 93 -10.65 17.12 -23.19
C GLU A 93 -10.18 16.76 -24.62
N ASP A 94 -10.40 17.63 -25.62
CA ASP A 94 -9.92 17.43 -26.99
C ASP A 94 -8.37 17.34 -27.06
N LEU A 95 -7.67 18.15 -26.26
CA LEU A 95 -6.20 18.06 -26.16
C LEU A 95 -5.74 16.76 -25.50
N LEU A 96 -6.49 16.21 -24.54
CA LEU A 96 -6.10 14.96 -23.87
C LEU A 96 -6.16 13.78 -24.81
N ASP A 97 -7.13 13.73 -25.72
CA ASP A 97 -7.20 12.67 -26.73
C ASP A 97 -5.96 12.62 -27.62
N GLY A 98 -5.34 13.78 -27.89
CA GLY A 98 -4.04 13.88 -28.58
C GLY A 98 -2.83 13.41 -27.77
N PHE A 99 -2.93 13.22 -26.45
CA PHE A 99 -1.82 12.71 -25.62
C PHE A 99 -1.74 11.19 -25.67
N GLU A 100 -0.63 10.66 -26.17
CA GLU A 100 -0.29 9.24 -26.18
C GLU A 100 1.00 9.00 -25.37
N PRO A 101 1.08 7.98 -24.49
CA PRO A 101 2.30 7.71 -23.73
C PRO A 101 3.53 7.48 -24.60
N GLY A 102 3.36 6.99 -25.84
CA GLY A 102 4.46 6.69 -26.77
C GLY A 102 4.97 7.86 -27.61
N MET A 103 4.46 9.07 -27.44
CA MET A 103 4.82 10.20 -28.32
C MET A 103 6.22 10.79 -28.03
N THR A 104 6.85 11.30 -29.09
CA THR A 104 8.13 12.04 -29.02
C THR A 104 7.96 13.40 -28.34
N LEU A 105 9.05 13.96 -27.80
CA LEU A 105 9.04 15.29 -27.18
C LEU A 105 8.62 16.38 -28.17
N SER A 106 8.96 16.22 -29.45
CA SER A 106 8.54 17.11 -30.54
C SER A 106 7.02 17.18 -30.74
N LYS A 107 6.28 16.11 -30.41
CA LYS A 107 4.80 16.08 -30.40
C LYS A 107 4.23 16.53 -29.06
N LEU A 108 4.90 16.16 -27.95
CA LEU A 108 4.46 16.51 -26.60
C LEU A 108 4.52 18.01 -26.31
N ASN A 109 5.61 18.70 -26.67
CA ASN A 109 5.81 20.11 -26.33
C ASN A 109 4.73 21.06 -26.88
N PRO A 110 4.30 20.95 -28.17
CA PRO A 110 3.15 21.72 -28.67
C PRO A 110 1.87 21.48 -27.87
N LEU A 111 1.61 20.23 -27.49
CA LEU A 111 0.40 19.84 -26.76
C LEU A 111 0.39 20.42 -25.33
N VAL A 112 1.52 20.30 -24.61
CA VAL A 112 1.73 20.93 -23.31
C VAL A 112 1.60 22.46 -23.38
N LYS A 113 2.10 23.08 -24.46
CA LYS A 113 1.97 24.54 -24.66
C LYS A 113 0.50 24.97 -24.82
N LYS A 114 -0.28 24.26 -25.65
CA LYS A 114 -1.72 24.51 -25.81
C LYS A 114 -2.46 24.35 -24.48
N TRP A 115 -2.21 23.25 -23.77
CA TRP A 115 -2.81 22.95 -22.47
C TRP A 115 -2.56 24.08 -21.46
N ARG A 116 -1.29 24.52 -21.32
CA ARG A 116 -0.92 25.60 -20.40
C ARG A 116 -1.57 26.93 -20.75
N ALA A 117 -1.76 27.23 -22.04
CA ALA A 117 -2.50 28.43 -22.47
C ALA A 117 -3.96 28.37 -22.01
N LEU A 118 -4.70 27.32 -22.36
CA LEU A 118 -6.11 27.17 -21.97
C LEU A 118 -6.31 27.19 -20.45
N VAL A 119 -5.45 26.50 -19.68
CA VAL A 119 -5.53 26.52 -18.20
C VAL A 119 -5.22 27.91 -17.63
N GLY A 120 -4.30 28.66 -18.26
CA GLY A 120 -3.99 30.06 -17.93
C GLY A 120 -5.16 31.01 -18.23
N ASP A 121 -5.88 30.77 -19.32
CA ASP A 121 -7.12 31.47 -19.69
C ASP A 121 -8.34 31.04 -18.83
N GLY A 122 -8.11 30.22 -17.80
CA GLY A 122 -9.12 29.83 -16.81
C GLY A 122 -9.81 28.49 -17.06
N ALA A 123 -9.46 27.75 -18.11
CA ALA A 123 -10.11 26.47 -18.42
C ALA A 123 -9.94 25.43 -17.30
N ARG A 124 -11.00 24.64 -17.09
CA ARG A 124 -11.06 23.55 -16.12
C ARG A 124 -11.62 22.30 -16.80
N MET A 125 -11.08 21.14 -16.45
CA MET A 125 -11.62 19.86 -16.89
C MET A 125 -12.99 19.64 -16.23
N ARG A 126 -13.93 19.03 -16.95
CA ARG A 126 -15.31 18.81 -16.45
C ARG A 126 -15.36 18.00 -15.14
N ASP A 127 -14.62 16.90 -15.09
CA ASP A 127 -14.50 16.00 -13.92
C ASP A 127 -13.12 16.08 -13.24
N GLY A 128 -12.39 17.18 -13.45
CA GLY A 128 -11.01 17.35 -12.98
C GLY A 128 -10.92 17.56 -11.47
N LYS A 129 -10.29 16.61 -10.76
CA LYS A 129 -9.94 16.78 -9.35
C LYS A 129 -8.72 17.69 -9.24
N PRO A 130 -8.76 18.79 -8.46
CA PRO A 130 -7.57 19.60 -8.24
C PRO A 130 -6.51 18.79 -7.49
N LEU A 131 -5.25 19.00 -7.84
CA LEU A 131 -4.12 18.31 -7.22
C LEU A 131 -2.87 19.20 -7.26
N LYS A 132 -2.24 19.43 -6.12
CA LYS A 132 -0.98 20.17 -6.01
C LYS A 132 0.20 19.22 -5.90
N ILE A 133 1.13 19.30 -6.86
CA ILE A 133 2.34 18.47 -6.87
C ILE A 133 3.58 19.35 -6.86
N ALA A 134 4.49 19.08 -5.94
CA ALA A 134 5.87 19.54 -6.06
C ALA A 134 6.72 18.49 -6.76
N VAL A 135 7.54 18.90 -7.73
CA VAL A 135 8.53 18.05 -8.41
C VAL A 135 9.92 18.56 -8.03
N LEU A 136 10.63 17.78 -7.24
CA LEU A 136 12.01 18.05 -6.81
C LEU A 136 12.93 17.05 -7.50
N ALA A 137 14.05 17.49 -8.08
CA ALA A 137 14.93 16.61 -8.84
C ALA A 137 16.41 16.96 -8.72
N ASN A 138 17.27 15.94 -8.80
CA ASN A 138 18.73 16.09 -8.95
C ASN A 138 19.17 16.05 -10.43
N HIS A 139 18.20 16.03 -11.35
CA HIS A 139 18.34 16.20 -12.78
C HIS A 139 17.39 17.31 -13.24
N SER A 140 17.48 17.74 -14.50
CA SER A 140 16.52 18.71 -15.07
C SER A 140 15.13 18.07 -15.21
N SER A 141 14.10 18.72 -14.67
CA SER A 141 12.70 18.26 -14.62
C SER A 141 11.76 18.91 -15.64
N GLN A 142 12.18 19.98 -16.32
CA GLN A 142 11.33 20.86 -17.16
C GLN A 142 10.41 20.12 -18.15
N PHE A 143 10.89 19.07 -18.80
CA PHE A 143 10.10 18.27 -19.75
C PHE A 143 9.18 17.27 -19.03
N LEU A 144 9.66 16.66 -17.94
CA LEU A 144 8.87 15.78 -17.08
C LEU A 144 7.65 16.53 -16.53
N CYS A 145 7.82 17.74 -15.99
CA CYS A 145 6.72 18.56 -15.47
C CYS A 145 5.63 18.78 -16.53
N GLY A 146 6.02 19.07 -17.79
CA GLY A 146 5.09 19.23 -18.90
C GLY A 146 4.31 17.96 -19.24
N GLY A 147 5.01 16.83 -19.40
CA GLY A 147 4.37 15.54 -19.65
C GLY A 147 3.48 15.09 -18.49
N LEU A 148 3.90 15.37 -17.25
CA LEU A 148 3.21 14.95 -16.03
C LEU A 148 1.85 15.62 -15.90
N THR A 149 1.72 16.89 -16.29
CA THR A 149 0.42 17.59 -16.33
C THR A 149 -0.61 16.82 -17.17
N LEU A 150 -0.26 16.43 -18.40
CA LEU A 150 -1.16 15.71 -19.30
C LEU A 150 -1.42 14.27 -18.84
N ALA A 151 -0.38 13.60 -18.32
CA ALA A 151 -0.48 12.23 -17.82
C ALA A 151 -1.38 12.08 -16.57
N LEU A 152 -1.47 13.13 -15.74
CA LEU A 152 -2.37 13.22 -14.59
C LEU A 152 -3.78 13.64 -15.01
N ALA A 153 -3.90 14.55 -15.97
CA ALA A 153 -5.18 14.94 -16.55
C ALA A 153 -5.90 13.75 -17.23
N ARG A 154 -5.17 12.87 -17.93
CA ARG A 154 -5.67 11.55 -18.40
C ARG A 154 -6.21 10.64 -17.29
N ARG A 155 -5.94 10.94 -16.01
CA ARG A 155 -6.41 10.22 -14.81
C ARG A 155 -7.40 11.06 -13.98
N ALA A 156 -8.03 12.07 -14.60
CA ALA A 156 -8.95 13.02 -13.99
C ALA A 156 -8.35 13.87 -12.85
N PHE A 157 -7.05 14.15 -12.89
CA PHE A 157 -6.39 15.09 -11.98
C PHE A 157 -5.93 16.35 -12.74
N GLN A 158 -6.52 17.50 -12.44
CA GLN A 158 -6.06 18.79 -12.91
C GLN A 158 -4.93 19.27 -12.00
N ALA A 159 -3.69 18.96 -12.40
CA ALA A 159 -2.50 19.20 -11.59
C ALA A 159 -1.96 20.64 -11.70
N GLU A 160 -1.80 21.30 -10.55
CA GLU A 160 -0.94 22.47 -10.36
C GLU A 160 0.45 21.96 -9.96
N ILE A 161 1.49 22.33 -10.70
CA ILE A 161 2.85 21.82 -10.48
C ILE A 161 3.79 22.93 -10.04
N PHE A 162 4.39 22.75 -8.86
CA PHE A 162 5.58 23.46 -8.41
C PHE A 162 6.83 22.69 -8.86
N GLU A 163 7.77 23.36 -9.52
CA GLU A 163 9.05 22.78 -9.92
C GLU A 163 10.15 23.35 -9.03
N GLY A 164 10.86 22.47 -8.31
CA GLY A 164 11.97 22.84 -7.41
C GLY A 164 13.25 23.19 -8.17
N GLY A 165 14.25 23.64 -7.42
CA GLY A 165 15.53 24.01 -8.02
C GLY A 165 16.33 22.81 -8.51
N TYR A 166 17.08 22.98 -9.61
CA TYR A 166 17.97 21.92 -10.11
C TYR A 166 18.95 21.47 -9.02
N ASN A 167 18.85 20.20 -8.62
CA ASN A 167 19.65 19.61 -7.55
C ASN A 167 19.56 20.38 -6.22
N GLN A 168 18.37 20.86 -5.86
CA GLN A 168 18.09 21.53 -4.59
C GLN A 168 17.14 20.73 -3.66
N ILE A 169 16.90 19.44 -3.93
CA ILE A 169 15.99 18.58 -3.16
C ILE A 169 16.14 18.75 -1.64
N GLU A 170 17.36 18.61 -1.10
CA GLU A 170 17.59 18.72 0.34
C GLU A 170 17.33 20.14 0.88
N MET A 171 17.63 21.18 0.10
CA MET A 171 17.35 22.58 0.47
C MET A 171 15.84 22.85 0.48
N ASP A 172 15.14 22.49 -0.61
CA ASP A 172 13.70 22.69 -0.77
C ASP A 172 12.89 21.97 0.31
N LEU A 173 13.31 20.76 0.71
CA LEU A 173 12.65 19.97 1.77
C LEU A 173 12.91 20.52 3.19
N LEU A 174 14.11 21.05 3.46
CA LEU A 174 14.51 21.49 4.79
C LEU A 174 14.14 22.95 5.11
N ASP A 175 13.91 23.80 4.10
CA ASP A 175 13.56 25.21 4.30
C ASP A 175 12.20 25.36 5.02
N PRO A 176 12.14 25.96 6.23
CA PRO A 176 10.90 26.17 6.99
C PRO A 176 10.01 27.31 6.46
N GLN A 177 10.52 28.17 5.58
CA GLN A 177 9.81 29.33 5.01
C GLN A 177 9.78 29.35 3.46
N GLY A 178 10.36 28.33 2.84
CA GLY A 178 10.55 28.24 1.39
C GLY A 178 9.26 28.11 0.56
N ALA A 179 9.41 28.35 -0.74
CA ALA A 179 8.30 28.34 -1.70
C ALA A 179 7.53 27.00 -1.73
N LEU A 180 8.21 25.87 -1.48
CA LEU A 180 7.58 24.56 -1.34
C LEU A 180 6.51 24.52 -0.24
N ARG A 181 6.79 25.15 0.92
CA ARG A 181 5.84 25.21 2.04
C ARG A 181 4.70 26.16 1.76
N ALA A 182 4.98 27.32 1.16
CA ALA A 182 3.95 28.27 0.74
C ALA A 182 2.98 27.65 -0.29
N PHE A 183 3.50 26.82 -1.20
CA PHE A 183 2.71 26.12 -2.21
C PHE A 183 1.68 25.14 -1.61
N ARG A 184 2.01 24.50 -0.48
CA ARG A 184 1.24 23.45 0.21
C ARG A 184 0.86 22.29 -0.75
N PRO A 185 1.84 21.48 -1.18
CA PRO A 185 1.59 20.35 -2.07
C PRO A 185 0.76 19.26 -1.37
N ASP A 186 -0.15 18.62 -2.12
CA ASP A 186 -0.74 17.33 -1.70
C ASP A 186 0.28 16.20 -1.82
N ILE A 187 1.19 16.32 -2.80
CA ILE A 187 2.21 15.32 -3.16
C ILE A 187 3.55 15.98 -3.46
N VAL A 188 4.64 15.39 -2.95
CA VAL A 188 6.00 15.70 -3.39
C VAL A 188 6.53 14.50 -4.19
N LEU A 189 6.77 14.69 -5.48
CA LEU A 189 7.54 13.78 -6.31
C LEU A 189 9.02 14.15 -6.21
N ILE A 190 9.84 13.22 -5.71
CA ILE A 190 11.29 13.34 -5.72
C ILE A 190 11.85 12.43 -6.81
N SER A 191 12.37 13.04 -7.87
CA SER A 191 12.90 12.36 -9.06
C SER A 191 14.43 12.32 -9.00
N LEU A 192 14.96 11.12 -8.78
CA LEU A 192 16.39 10.86 -8.59
C LEU A 192 17.01 10.26 -9.85
N THR A 193 18.22 10.74 -10.19
CA THR A 193 19.16 10.06 -11.09
C THR A 193 20.38 9.50 -10.33
N THR A 194 20.79 8.28 -10.66
CA THR A 194 22.04 7.66 -10.17
C THR A 194 23.26 8.48 -10.59
N ALA A 195 23.23 9.10 -11.77
CA ALA A 195 24.40 9.72 -12.39
C ALA A 195 25.01 10.86 -11.57
N LEU A 196 24.20 11.58 -10.79
CA LEU A 196 24.71 12.63 -9.90
C LEU A 196 25.00 12.11 -8.48
N LEU A 197 24.17 11.19 -7.96
CA LEU A 197 24.34 10.64 -6.61
C LEU A 197 25.62 9.82 -6.48
N ALA A 198 25.86 8.91 -7.43
CA ALA A 198 26.98 7.97 -7.39
C ALA A 198 28.34 8.62 -7.70
N LEU A 199 28.35 9.70 -8.50
CA LEU A 199 29.58 10.34 -8.96
C LEU A 199 30.02 11.57 -8.14
N ARG A 200 29.12 12.18 -7.34
CA ARG A 200 29.49 13.31 -6.46
C ARG A 200 29.85 12.91 -5.04
N ASN A 201 29.23 11.86 -4.51
CA ASN A 201 29.36 11.49 -3.09
C ASN A 201 30.38 10.35 -2.90
N ALA A 202 31.53 10.43 -3.57
CA ALA A 202 32.52 9.35 -3.60
C ALA A 202 33.19 9.04 -2.25
N GLU A 203 33.03 9.94 -1.27
CA GLU A 203 33.56 9.80 0.10
C GLU A 203 32.56 9.14 1.07
N GLU A 204 31.27 9.09 0.73
CA GLU A 204 30.19 8.50 1.54
C GLU A 204 29.79 7.14 0.96
N THR A 205 29.45 6.16 1.78
CA THR A 205 28.96 4.87 1.24
C THR A 205 27.54 5.05 0.66
N PRO A 206 27.13 4.27 -0.35
CA PRO A 206 25.76 4.31 -0.86
C PRO A 206 24.70 4.07 0.24
N GLY A 207 25.04 3.31 1.29
CA GLY A 207 24.15 3.07 2.42
C GLY A 207 23.98 4.30 3.31
N ASP A 208 25.09 4.94 3.69
CA ASP A 208 25.07 6.13 4.55
C ASP A 208 24.37 7.31 3.85
N LEU A 209 24.65 7.52 2.56
CA LEU A 209 24.00 8.54 1.74
C LEU A 209 22.48 8.30 1.65
N ALA A 210 22.06 7.04 1.47
CA ALA A 210 20.64 6.66 1.44
C ALA A 210 19.96 6.89 2.80
N LEU A 211 20.64 6.54 3.91
CA LEU A 211 20.13 6.73 5.27
C LEU A 211 19.95 8.23 5.59
N ARG A 212 20.96 9.05 5.27
CA ARG A 212 20.95 10.50 5.43
C ARG A 212 19.83 11.14 4.61
N PHE A 213 19.65 10.70 3.37
CA PHE A 213 18.56 11.16 2.50
C PHE A 213 17.18 10.74 3.02
N ALA A 214 17.01 9.50 3.47
CA ALA A 214 15.76 9.00 4.03
C ALA A 214 15.33 9.80 5.28
N ALA A 215 16.27 10.14 6.17
CA ALA A 215 16.00 10.97 7.35
C ALA A 215 15.50 12.39 6.98
N ILE A 216 16.03 12.99 5.90
CA ILE A 216 15.55 14.28 5.37
C ILE A 216 14.13 14.13 4.81
N VAL A 217 13.87 13.05 4.06
CA VAL A 217 12.55 12.76 3.47
C VAL A 217 11.48 12.56 4.54
N GLU A 218 11.74 11.78 5.60
CA GLU A 218 10.79 11.58 6.70
C GLU A 218 10.48 12.88 7.44
N LYS A 219 11.52 13.64 7.82
CA LYS A 219 11.34 14.94 8.48
C LYS A 219 10.51 15.90 7.63
N ALA A 220 10.70 15.88 6.31
CA ALA A 220 9.91 16.69 5.39
C ALA A 220 8.47 16.18 5.22
N ARG A 221 8.25 14.86 5.17
CA ARG A 221 6.91 14.24 5.14
C ARG A 221 6.06 14.70 6.32
N GLU A 222 6.62 14.62 7.53
CA GLU A 222 5.95 15.08 8.75
C GLU A 222 5.68 16.58 8.74
N ALA A 223 6.69 17.37 8.37
CA ALA A 223 6.60 18.83 8.41
C ALA A 223 5.78 19.45 7.27
N LEU A 224 5.50 18.72 6.18
CA LEU A 224 4.65 19.16 5.07
C LEU A 224 3.22 18.61 5.14
N GLY A 225 3.03 17.44 5.77
CA GLY A 225 1.74 16.70 5.71
C GLY A 225 1.40 16.14 4.34
N ALA A 226 2.32 16.24 3.37
CA ALA A 226 2.16 15.79 2.00
C ALA A 226 2.52 14.30 1.85
N ARG A 227 1.94 13.62 0.85
CA ARG A 227 2.42 12.28 0.45
C ARG A 227 3.73 12.44 -0.32
N ILE A 228 4.73 11.61 -0.04
CA ILE A 228 5.98 11.62 -0.82
C ILE A 228 6.05 10.40 -1.73
N VAL A 229 6.40 10.65 -2.99
CA VAL A 229 6.70 9.65 -4.02
C VAL A 229 8.17 9.82 -4.40
N VAL A 230 8.99 8.79 -4.24
CA VAL A 230 10.43 8.84 -4.54
C VAL A 230 10.74 7.85 -5.66
N THR A 231 11.35 8.31 -6.75
CA THR A 231 11.89 7.38 -7.75
C THR A 231 13.17 6.76 -7.22
N LEU A 232 13.28 5.43 -7.25
CA LEU A 232 14.54 4.75 -7.00
C LEU A 232 15.50 5.06 -8.15
N PRO A 233 16.76 5.45 -7.87
CA PRO A 233 17.77 5.69 -8.88
C PRO A 233 17.86 4.55 -9.91
N GLU A 234 17.88 4.96 -11.17
CA GLU A 234 17.88 4.14 -12.37
C GLU A 234 19.24 3.48 -12.63
N PRO A 235 19.31 2.34 -13.33
CA PRO A 235 20.58 1.79 -13.78
C PRO A 235 21.38 2.83 -14.59
N LEU A 236 22.71 2.78 -14.55
CA LEU A 236 23.53 3.59 -15.46
C LEU A 236 23.74 2.91 -16.83
N GLU A 237 24.20 3.69 -17.81
CA GLU A 237 24.41 3.22 -19.18
C GLU A 237 25.41 2.06 -19.25
N GLU A 238 26.45 2.05 -18.41
CA GLU A 238 27.41 0.97 -18.31
C GLU A 238 26.86 -0.30 -17.66
N GLU A 239 25.74 -0.25 -16.92
CA GLU A 239 25.09 -1.45 -16.35
C GLU A 239 24.47 -2.36 -17.41
N ARG A 240 24.42 -1.93 -18.69
CA ARG A 240 24.20 -2.82 -19.85
C ARG A 240 25.19 -3.99 -19.87
N HIS A 241 26.38 -3.81 -19.31
CA HIS A 241 27.38 -4.86 -19.13
C HIS A 241 27.42 -5.25 -17.64
N GLY A 242 27.04 -6.50 -17.34
CA GLY A 242 26.97 -6.99 -15.97
C GLY A 242 28.31 -6.96 -15.25
N GLY A 243 28.29 -6.76 -13.93
CA GLY A 243 29.48 -6.78 -13.07
C GLY A 243 30.18 -5.43 -12.86
N VAL A 244 29.60 -4.32 -13.34
CA VAL A 244 30.11 -2.96 -13.06
C VAL A 244 29.81 -2.47 -11.64
N TRP A 245 30.64 -1.54 -11.16
CA TRP A 245 30.55 -0.97 -9.81
C TRP A 245 29.21 -0.27 -9.53
N SER A 246 28.64 0.42 -10.54
CA SER A 246 27.40 1.19 -10.42
C SER A 246 26.21 0.31 -10.08
N ALA A 247 26.14 -0.91 -10.63
CA ALA A 247 25.10 -1.90 -10.29
C ALA A 247 25.17 -2.38 -8.83
N SER A 248 26.34 -2.34 -8.19
CA SER A 248 26.50 -2.67 -6.77
C SER A 248 26.20 -1.46 -5.88
N TRP A 249 26.68 -0.27 -6.28
CA TRP A 249 26.40 1.00 -5.61
C TRP A 249 24.89 1.26 -5.55
N ARG A 250 24.20 1.16 -6.70
CA ARG A 250 22.76 1.39 -6.86
C ARG A 250 21.93 0.40 -6.05
N ARG A 251 22.33 -0.88 -5.98
CA ARG A 251 21.65 -1.88 -5.14
C ARG A 251 21.74 -1.52 -3.67
N ALA A 252 22.94 -1.24 -3.16
CA ALA A 252 23.12 -0.84 -1.77
C ALA A 252 22.31 0.42 -1.39
N PHE A 253 22.29 1.44 -2.26
CA PHE A 253 21.50 2.65 -2.07
C PHE A 253 19.99 2.36 -2.08
N ASN A 254 19.50 1.62 -3.08
CA ASN A 254 18.07 1.31 -3.23
C ASN A 254 17.55 0.37 -2.14
N ASP A 255 18.37 -0.53 -1.61
CA ASP A 255 17.97 -1.45 -0.56
C ASP A 255 17.83 -0.74 0.80
N VAL A 256 18.70 0.23 1.11
CA VAL A 256 18.53 1.11 2.27
C VAL A 256 17.32 2.02 2.11
N LEU A 257 17.13 2.69 0.96
CA LEU A 257 15.89 3.49 0.75
C LEU A 257 14.62 2.66 0.90
N ARG A 258 14.62 1.40 0.44
CA ARG A 258 13.48 0.49 0.63
C ARG A 258 13.28 0.10 2.10
N ALA A 259 14.35 -0.10 2.87
CA ALA A 259 14.27 -0.38 4.30
C ALA A 259 13.64 0.80 5.06
N GLU A 260 14.15 2.01 4.85
CA GLU A 260 13.76 3.19 5.62
C GLU A 260 12.41 3.80 5.18
N LEU A 261 12.11 3.86 3.88
CA LEU A 261 11.00 4.66 3.35
C LEU A 261 9.77 3.86 2.88
N SER A 262 9.82 2.52 2.82
CA SER A 262 8.71 1.75 2.21
C SER A 262 7.41 1.72 3.03
N GLY A 263 7.46 2.04 4.33
CA GLY A 263 6.28 2.15 5.20
C GLY A 263 5.59 3.53 5.17
N SER A 264 6.26 4.55 4.62
CA SER A 264 5.91 5.96 4.78
C SER A 264 5.81 6.73 3.45
N CYS A 265 6.55 6.30 2.43
CA CYS A 265 6.63 6.90 1.10
C CYS A 265 6.32 5.87 0.00
N VAL A 266 5.87 6.35 -1.17
CA VAL A 266 5.70 5.48 -2.35
C VAL A 266 7.01 5.45 -3.14
N LEU A 267 7.66 4.29 -3.16
CA LEU A 267 8.91 4.09 -3.90
C LEU A 267 8.63 3.56 -5.31
N VAL A 268 9.12 4.26 -6.33
CA VAL A 268 8.90 3.94 -7.75
C VAL A 268 10.18 3.42 -8.38
N ASP A 269 10.21 2.14 -8.74
CA ASP A 269 11.35 1.57 -9.46
C ASP A 269 11.29 1.99 -10.94
N MET A 270 12.36 2.59 -11.47
CA MET A 270 12.41 3.02 -12.88
C MET A 270 12.83 1.89 -13.83
N GLU A 271 13.41 0.80 -13.31
CA GLU A 271 13.93 -0.29 -14.13
C GLU A 271 12.87 -1.00 -15.00
N PRO A 272 11.62 -1.26 -14.54
CA PRO A 272 10.55 -1.80 -15.38
C PRO A 272 10.20 -0.92 -16.60
N LEU A 273 10.23 0.41 -16.43
CA LEU A 273 10.00 1.35 -17.52
C LEU A 273 11.15 1.30 -18.53
N ILE A 274 12.39 1.27 -18.04
CA ILE A 274 13.61 1.22 -18.87
C ILE A 274 13.65 -0.07 -19.68
N ARG A 275 13.32 -1.22 -19.06
CA ARG A 275 13.20 -2.52 -19.75
C ARG A 275 12.14 -2.49 -20.87
N ARG A 276 11.01 -1.81 -20.66
CA ARG A 276 9.94 -1.65 -21.66
C ARG A 276 10.32 -0.72 -22.81
N ILE A 277 11.14 0.30 -22.55
CA ILE A 277 11.62 1.27 -23.56
C ILE A 277 12.84 0.72 -24.34
N GLY A 278 13.63 -0.13 -23.68
CA GLY A 278 14.96 -0.56 -24.13
C GLY A 278 16.03 0.45 -23.71
N SER A 279 17.13 -0.03 -23.11
CA SER A 279 18.24 0.80 -22.63
C SER A 279 18.78 1.76 -23.71
N ASP A 280 18.89 1.28 -24.95
CA ASP A 280 19.39 2.07 -26.09
C ASP A 280 18.52 3.30 -26.42
N ASN A 281 17.22 3.26 -26.08
CA ASN A 281 16.28 4.36 -26.25
C ASN A 281 16.10 5.20 -24.97
N TRP A 282 16.68 4.77 -23.84
CA TRP A 282 16.60 5.49 -22.56
C TRP A 282 17.78 6.42 -22.32
N TYR A 283 19.03 5.96 -22.49
CA TYR A 283 20.19 6.78 -22.16
C TYR A 283 20.53 7.78 -23.26
N ALA A 284 20.91 8.99 -22.86
CA ALA A 284 21.33 10.05 -23.77
C ALA A 284 22.50 10.84 -23.16
N GLY A 285 23.65 10.20 -22.93
CA GLY A 285 24.78 10.78 -22.20
C GLY A 285 25.21 12.18 -22.65
N ARG A 286 25.16 12.48 -23.96
CA ARG A 286 25.42 13.83 -24.50
C ARG A 286 24.45 14.90 -23.98
N LEU A 287 23.17 14.54 -23.83
CA LEU A 287 22.12 15.42 -23.31
C LEU A 287 22.15 15.50 -21.78
N TYR A 288 22.63 14.47 -21.07
CA TYR A 288 22.96 14.62 -19.65
C TYR A 288 24.10 15.63 -19.46
N VAL A 289 25.18 15.55 -20.25
CA VAL A 289 26.27 16.53 -20.18
C VAL A 289 25.76 17.95 -20.45
N ALA A 290 25.03 18.17 -21.55
CA ALA A 290 24.59 19.50 -21.99
C ALA A 290 23.39 20.08 -21.24
N GLN A 291 22.44 19.25 -20.79
CA GLN A 291 21.12 19.68 -20.28
C GLN A 291 20.69 18.97 -18.98
N LYS A 292 21.53 18.09 -18.42
CA LYS A 292 21.27 17.32 -17.18
C LYS A 292 19.98 16.50 -17.21
N LEU A 293 19.61 15.97 -18.38
CA LEU A 293 18.48 15.05 -18.54
C LEU A 293 18.88 13.62 -18.16
N CYS A 294 18.14 12.99 -17.24
CA CYS A 294 18.37 11.59 -16.82
C CYS A 294 18.00 10.56 -17.90
N ALA A 295 17.13 10.93 -18.84
CA ALA A 295 16.67 10.07 -19.93
C ALA A 295 16.62 10.82 -21.27
N HIS A 296 16.56 10.08 -22.37
CA HIS A 296 16.39 10.61 -23.71
C HIS A 296 15.05 11.38 -23.80
N PRO A 297 15.01 12.59 -24.40
CA PRO A 297 13.84 13.46 -24.38
C PRO A 297 12.53 12.78 -24.83
N ASP A 298 12.60 11.93 -25.86
CA ASP A 298 11.42 11.20 -26.39
C ASP A 298 10.86 10.11 -25.46
N THR A 299 11.51 9.82 -24.33
CA THR A 299 10.92 8.98 -23.27
C THR A 299 10.01 9.76 -22.33
N THR A 300 9.99 11.09 -22.40
CA THR A 300 9.30 11.98 -21.44
C THR A 300 7.82 11.62 -21.29
N ALA A 301 7.10 11.38 -22.38
CA ALA A 301 5.68 11.00 -22.33
C ALA A 301 5.46 9.66 -21.59
N ARG A 302 6.36 8.68 -21.80
CA ARG A 302 6.32 7.38 -21.12
C ARG A 302 6.66 7.50 -19.63
N MET A 303 7.71 8.27 -19.30
CA MET A 303 8.13 8.55 -17.93
C MET A 303 7.05 9.28 -17.14
N ALA A 304 6.48 10.33 -17.71
CA ALA A 304 5.35 11.06 -17.13
C ALA A 304 4.13 10.15 -16.92
N TYR A 305 3.78 9.32 -17.90
CA TYR A 305 2.65 8.39 -17.79
C TYR A 305 2.85 7.33 -16.70
N TYR A 306 4.08 6.83 -16.57
CA TYR A 306 4.47 5.86 -15.55
C TYR A 306 4.45 6.48 -14.14
N LEU A 307 4.98 7.69 -13.98
CA LEU A 307 4.97 8.39 -12.69
C LEU A 307 3.55 8.84 -12.29
N ALA A 308 2.74 9.32 -13.24
CA ALA A 308 1.33 9.64 -13.01
C ALA A 308 0.51 8.43 -12.54
N GLN A 309 0.85 7.20 -12.96
CA GLN A 309 0.23 5.97 -12.45
C GLN A 309 0.51 5.79 -10.95
N HIS A 310 1.77 5.94 -10.53
CA HIS A 310 2.19 5.77 -9.13
C HIS A 310 1.67 6.89 -8.23
N ILE A 311 1.65 8.13 -8.74
CA ILE A 311 1.06 9.29 -8.07
C ILE A 311 -0.45 9.10 -7.89
N ALA A 312 -1.18 8.64 -8.92
CA ALA A 312 -2.61 8.34 -8.80
C ALA A 312 -2.88 7.18 -7.82
N ALA A 313 -2.01 6.16 -7.79
CA ALA A 313 -2.08 5.09 -6.81
C ALA A 313 -1.84 5.58 -5.37
N ALA A 314 -0.92 6.53 -5.16
CA ALA A 314 -0.67 7.16 -3.86
C ALA A 314 -1.88 7.96 -3.33
N ILE A 315 -2.65 8.60 -4.24
CA ILE A 315 -3.89 9.32 -3.90
C ILE A 315 -5.03 8.35 -3.61
N ALA A 316 -5.15 7.30 -4.42
CA ALA A 316 -6.17 6.28 -4.26
C ALA A 316 -6.06 5.61 -2.88
N ARG A 317 -7.20 5.11 -2.37
CA ARG A 317 -7.12 4.18 -1.22
C ARG A 317 -6.48 2.89 -1.72
N PRO A 318 -5.48 2.34 -1.02
CA PRO A 318 -4.89 1.06 -1.40
C PRO A 318 -5.98 -0.03 -1.36
N VAL A 319 -5.87 -1.00 -2.26
CA VAL A 319 -6.73 -2.19 -2.22
C VAL A 319 -6.45 -2.96 -0.92
N ARG A 320 -7.50 -3.21 -0.15
CA ARG A 320 -7.47 -3.91 1.16
C ARG A 320 -8.24 -5.23 1.13
N LEU A 321 -9.11 -5.40 0.15
CA LEU A 321 -9.87 -6.63 -0.10
C LEU A 321 -9.97 -6.85 -1.61
N VAL A 322 -9.74 -8.08 -2.06
CA VAL A 322 -10.02 -8.54 -3.41
C VAL A 322 -11.07 -9.64 -3.33
N ALA A 323 -12.25 -9.36 -3.87
CA ALA A 323 -13.23 -10.36 -4.20
C ALA A 323 -12.90 -10.95 -5.57
N VAL A 324 -12.92 -12.28 -5.72
CA VAL A 324 -12.51 -12.95 -6.95
C VAL A 324 -13.43 -14.15 -7.25
N ASP A 325 -13.83 -14.29 -8.52
CA ASP A 325 -14.54 -15.48 -9.00
C ASP A 325 -13.60 -16.70 -9.15
N LEU A 326 -14.14 -17.89 -9.43
CA LEU A 326 -13.41 -19.15 -9.51
C LEU A 326 -13.31 -19.68 -10.96
N ASP A 327 -14.44 -19.97 -11.61
CA ASP A 327 -14.47 -20.54 -12.96
C ASP A 327 -13.99 -19.50 -13.99
N ASN A 328 -13.19 -19.95 -14.96
CA ASN A 328 -12.48 -19.09 -15.92
C ASN A 328 -11.64 -17.94 -15.31
N THR A 329 -11.50 -17.90 -13.98
CA THR A 329 -10.84 -16.83 -13.23
C THR A 329 -9.65 -17.40 -12.45
N LEU A 330 -9.87 -18.18 -11.39
CA LEU A 330 -8.78 -18.88 -10.66
C LEU A 330 -8.37 -20.22 -11.28
N TRP A 331 -9.18 -20.78 -12.18
CA TRP A 331 -8.87 -21.92 -13.06
C TRP A 331 -9.61 -21.75 -14.38
N GLY A 332 -9.23 -22.47 -15.44
CA GLY A 332 -9.97 -22.47 -16.70
C GLY A 332 -11.06 -23.55 -16.73
N GLY A 333 -12.20 -23.24 -17.34
CA GLY A 333 -13.37 -24.14 -17.41
C GLY A 333 -14.35 -23.95 -16.25
N ILE A 334 -15.55 -24.54 -16.41
CA ILE A 334 -16.66 -24.48 -15.45
C ILE A 334 -16.68 -25.78 -14.66
N VAL A 335 -16.40 -25.72 -13.36
CA VAL A 335 -16.20 -26.93 -12.53
C VAL A 335 -17.43 -27.86 -12.52
N GLY A 336 -18.64 -27.30 -12.53
CA GLY A 336 -19.89 -28.08 -12.60
C GLY A 336 -20.12 -28.84 -13.91
N GLU A 337 -19.37 -28.51 -14.98
CA GLU A 337 -19.45 -29.19 -16.28
C GLU A 337 -18.32 -30.22 -16.48
N VAL A 338 -17.08 -29.86 -16.11
CA VAL A 338 -15.88 -30.68 -16.37
C VAL A 338 -15.39 -31.49 -15.17
N GLY A 339 -15.96 -31.24 -13.98
CA GLY A 339 -15.48 -31.81 -12.71
C GLY A 339 -14.14 -31.24 -12.27
N TRP A 340 -13.73 -31.50 -11.03
CA TRP A 340 -12.47 -30.97 -10.50
C TRP A 340 -11.23 -31.47 -11.25
N GLN A 341 -11.30 -32.65 -11.88
CA GLN A 341 -10.24 -33.19 -12.72
C GLN A 341 -10.08 -32.44 -14.05
N GLY A 342 -11.15 -31.85 -14.57
CA GLY A 342 -11.21 -31.27 -15.91
C GLY A 342 -10.85 -29.79 -16.00
N VAL A 343 -10.67 -29.08 -14.88
CA VAL A 343 -10.29 -27.65 -14.89
C VAL A 343 -8.84 -27.44 -15.31
N ASP A 344 -8.60 -26.41 -16.12
CA ASP A 344 -7.29 -26.04 -16.66
C ASP A 344 -6.47 -25.31 -15.57
N LEU A 345 -5.48 -26.02 -15.03
CA LEU A 345 -4.50 -25.55 -14.02
C LEU A 345 -3.06 -25.99 -14.36
N ASP A 346 -2.80 -26.32 -15.63
CA ASP A 346 -1.49 -26.74 -16.11
C ASP A 346 -0.51 -25.55 -16.28
N ALA A 347 0.74 -25.72 -15.89
CA ALA A 347 1.75 -24.66 -15.97
C ALA A 347 2.38 -24.47 -17.37
N GLU A 348 2.11 -25.39 -18.31
CA GLU A 348 2.76 -25.43 -19.63
C GLU A 348 1.84 -24.92 -20.77
N GLY A 349 0.55 -24.74 -20.50
CA GLY A 349 -0.50 -24.34 -21.44
C GLY A 349 -1.47 -23.33 -20.86
N LYS A 350 -2.77 -23.64 -20.87
CA LYS A 350 -3.85 -22.66 -20.59
C LYS A 350 -3.95 -22.29 -19.11
N GLY A 351 -3.74 -23.25 -18.22
CA GLY A 351 -3.76 -23.04 -16.77
C GLY A 351 -2.75 -22.00 -16.27
N LEU A 352 -1.69 -21.72 -17.03
CA LEU A 352 -0.62 -20.79 -16.66
C LEU A 352 -1.13 -19.37 -16.37
N ALA A 353 -2.16 -18.91 -17.08
CA ALA A 353 -2.77 -17.61 -16.82
C ALA A 353 -3.44 -17.55 -15.44
N HIS A 354 -4.19 -18.59 -15.10
CA HIS A 354 -4.88 -18.74 -13.83
C HIS A 354 -3.91 -18.92 -12.67
N LEU A 355 -2.84 -19.73 -12.84
CA LEU A 355 -1.76 -19.87 -11.87
C LEU A 355 -1.01 -18.55 -11.62
N LYS A 356 -0.80 -17.72 -12.65
CA LYS A 356 -0.25 -16.36 -12.48
C LYS A 356 -1.17 -15.49 -11.64
N LEU A 357 -2.49 -15.51 -11.88
CA LEU A 357 -3.46 -14.77 -11.08
C LEU A 357 -3.45 -15.25 -9.62
N GLN A 358 -3.50 -16.56 -9.38
CA GLN A 358 -3.40 -17.12 -8.03
C GLN A 358 -2.11 -16.68 -7.31
N LYS A 359 -0.96 -16.69 -7.99
CA LYS A 359 0.31 -16.28 -7.37
C LYS A 359 0.37 -14.77 -7.10
N PHE A 360 -0.24 -13.95 -7.95
CA PHE A 360 -0.41 -12.51 -7.73
C PHE A 360 -1.32 -12.22 -6.53
N LEU A 361 -2.46 -12.91 -6.42
CA LEU A 361 -3.37 -12.78 -5.29
C LEU A 361 -2.75 -13.28 -3.98
N LEU A 362 -1.89 -14.31 -4.02
CA LEU A 362 -1.12 -14.76 -2.86
C LEU A 362 -0.09 -13.72 -2.40
N ASP A 363 0.61 -13.05 -3.32
CA ASP A 363 1.52 -11.93 -2.99
C ASP A 363 0.76 -10.72 -2.40
N LEU A 364 -0.46 -10.44 -2.87
CA LEU A 364 -1.35 -9.46 -2.24
C LEU A 364 -1.82 -9.92 -0.84
N HIS A 365 -2.18 -11.19 -0.70
CA HIS A 365 -2.55 -11.78 0.59
C HIS A 365 -1.41 -11.61 1.60
N GLU A 366 -0.18 -12.01 1.26
CA GLU A 366 1.04 -11.85 2.07
C GLU A 366 1.31 -10.38 2.47
N LYS A 367 0.86 -9.39 1.67
CA LYS A 367 0.96 -7.95 1.94
C LYS A 367 -0.16 -7.37 2.82
N GLY A 368 -1.14 -8.17 3.23
CA GLY A 368 -2.23 -7.77 4.12
C GLY A 368 -3.57 -7.52 3.44
N VAL A 369 -3.71 -7.86 2.16
CA VAL A 369 -4.97 -7.75 1.41
C VAL A 369 -5.82 -8.99 1.71
N LEU A 370 -7.09 -8.78 2.07
CA LEU A 370 -8.01 -9.91 2.26
C LEU A 370 -8.45 -10.46 0.91
N LEU A 371 -8.57 -11.78 0.81
CA LEU A 371 -9.18 -12.44 -0.34
C LEU A 371 -10.58 -12.91 0.04
N VAL A 372 -11.54 -12.75 -0.87
CA VAL A 372 -12.90 -13.32 -0.75
C VAL A 372 -13.20 -14.09 -2.03
N ALA A 373 -13.52 -15.39 -1.92
CA ALA A 373 -14.00 -16.15 -3.07
C ALA A 373 -15.50 -15.86 -3.28
N LEU A 374 -15.88 -15.46 -4.50
CA LEU A 374 -17.26 -15.11 -4.87
C LEU A 374 -17.66 -15.85 -6.16
N SER A 375 -18.29 -17.01 -6.05
CA SER A 375 -18.62 -17.84 -7.22
C SER A 375 -20.07 -18.32 -7.25
N LYS A 376 -20.64 -18.34 -8.47
CA LYS A 376 -21.97 -18.89 -8.75
C LYS A 376 -21.84 -20.38 -9.07
N ASN A 377 -21.69 -21.18 -8.02
CA ASN A 377 -21.37 -22.60 -8.11
C ASN A 377 -21.99 -23.41 -6.96
N ASN A 378 -22.01 -24.73 -7.12
CA ASN A 378 -22.16 -25.65 -6.00
C ASN A 378 -20.92 -25.57 -5.11
N ARG A 379 -21.12 -25.46 -3.79
CA ARG A 379 -20.04 -25.31 -2.82
C ARG A 379 -19.11 -26.53 -2.80
N GLN A 380 -19.64 -27.75 -2.94
CA GLN A 380 -18.80 -28.95 -2.87
C GLN A 380 -17.89 -29.05 -4.10
N ASP A 381 -18.43 -28.90 -5.31
CA ASP A 381 -17.68 -29.01 -6.57
C ASP A 381 -16.48 -28.04 -6.60
N ALA A 382 -16.68 -26.81 -6.10
CA ALA A 382 -15.61 -25.82 -5.97
C ALA A 382 -14.58 -26.17 -4.88
N LEU A 383 -15.00 -26.73 -3.73
CA LEU A 383 -14.10 -27.19 -2.67
C LEU A 383 -13.28 -28.41 -3.13
N ASP A 384 -13.87 -29.32 -3.91
CA ASP A 384 -13.18 -30.47 -4.48
C ASP A 384 -11.98 -30.04 -5.35
N VAL A 385 -12.05 -28.90 -6.04
CA VAL A 385 -10.90 -28.32 -6.75
C VAL A 385 -9.80 -27.87 -5.77
N PHE A 386 -10.17 -27.11 -4.72
CA PHE A 386 -9.21 -26.63 -3.72
C PHE A 386 -8.51 -27.76 -2.93
N GLU A 387 -9.22 -28.87 -2.71
CA GLU A 387 -8.74 -30.03 -1.95
C GLU A 387 -7.95 -31.00 -2.84
N ASN A 388 -8.48 -31.38 -4.01
CA ASN A 388 -7.92 -32.47 -4.81
C ASN A 388 -6.93 -32.02 -5.89
N ARG A 389 -6.87 -30.73 -6.26
CA ARG A 389 -5.87 -30.24 -7.23
C ARG A 389 -4.53 -29.89 -6.57
N PRO A 390 -3.43 -30.61 -6.89
CA PRO A 390 -2.11 -30.28 -6.37
C PRO A 390 -1.59 -28.94 -6.91
N GLU A 391 -2.01 -28.52 -8.11
CA GLU A 391 -1.54 -27.31 -8.78
C GLU A 391 -2.09 -26.02 -8.15
N MET A 392 -3.15 -26.09 -7.35
CA MET A 392 -3.73 -24.93 -6.67
C MET A 392 -2.72 -24.25 -5.74
N ILE A 393 -2.43 -22.98 -6.02
CA ILE A 393 -1.53 -22.13 -5.23
C ILE A 393 -2.32 -21.48 -4.09
N LEU A 394 -3.55 -21.04 -4.37
CA LEU A 394 -4.48 -20.59 -3.34
C LEU A 394 -5.15 -21.78 -2.66
N ARG A 395 -5.30 -21.70 -1.33
CA ARG A 395 -5.99 -22.68 -0.50
C ARG A 395 -7.11 -21.98 0.28
N PRO A 396 -8.14 -22.69 0.77
CA PRO A 396 -9.26 -22.07 1.49
C PRO A 396 -8.83 -21.14 2.63
N ASP A 397 -7.75 -21.50 3.33
CA ASP A 397 -7.12 -20.71 4.40
C ASP A 397 -6.58 -19.32 4.00
N HIS A 398 -6.37 -19.05 2.71
CA HIS A 398 -5.97 -17.73 2.22
C HIS A 398 -7.16 -16.76 2.04
N PHE A 399 -8.39 -17.28 2.07
CA PHE A 399 -9.61 -16.50 1.97
C PHE A 399 -10.14 -16.14 3.35
N ALA A 400 -10.48 -14.88 3.56
CA ALA A 400 -11.16 -14.43 4.77
C ALA A 400 -12.65 -14.84 4.76
N ASP A 401 -13.21 -15.05 3.56
CA ASP A 401 -14.60 -15.46 3.34
C ASP A 401 -14.74 -16.17 1.98
N MET A 402 -15.70 -17.08 1.85
CA MET A 402 -15.96 -17.86 0.63
C MET A 402 -17.48 -18.00 0.41
N ARG A 403 -18.04 -17.11 -0.42
CA ARG A 403 -19.43 -17.15 -0.86
C ARG A 403 -19.51 -17.92 -2.17
N ILE A 404 -19.95 -19.16 -2.07
CA ILE A 404 -20.13 -20.08 -3.19
C ILE A 404 -21.57 -20.56 -3.12
N ASN A 405 -22.44 -19.86 -3.86
CA ASN A 405 -23.90 -19.98 -3.86
C ASN A 405 -24.45 -19.30 -5.14
N TRP A 406 -25.76 -19.35 -5.38
CA TRP A 406 -26.39 -18.80 -6.59
C TRP A 406 -26.87 -17.34 -6.45
N ASP A 407 -26.53 -16.68 -5.34
CA ASP A 407 -26.97 -15.30 -5.05
C ASP A 407 -26.22 -14.27 -5.92
N PRO A 408 -26.78 -13.06 -6.16
CA PRO A 408 -26.11 -12.01 -6.93
C PRO A 408 -24.73 -11.65 -6.35
N LYS A 409 -23.73 -11.39 -7.21
CA LYS A 409 -22.36 -11.10 -6.76
C LYS A 409 -22.32 -9.85 -5.90
N SER A 410 -23.10 -8.82 -6.25
CA SER A 410 -23.21 -7.59 -5.45
C SER A 410 -23.82 -7.81 -4.06
N GLU A 411 -24.73 -8.78 -3.90
CA GLU A 411 -25.28 -9.15 -2.60
C GLU A 411 -24.28 -9.94 -1.76
N ASN A 412 -23.57 -10.90 -2.36
CA ASN A 412 -22.47 -11.59 -1.68
C ASN A 412 -21.33 -10.64 -1.27
N ILE A 413 -21.00 -9.64 -2.09
CA ILE A 413 -20.08 -8.54 -1.72
C ILE A 413 -20.60 -7.78 -0.49
N ARG A 414 -21.89 -7.43 -0.47
CA ARG A 414 -22.51 -6.73 0.67
C ARG A 414 -22.37 -7.51 1.96
N ASN A 415 -22.66 -8.82 1.91
CA ASN A 415 -22.65 -9.71 3.06
C ASN A 415 -21.22 -9.96 3.55
N ALA A 416 -20.27 -10.23 2.65
CA ALA A 416 -18.86 -10.35 2.98
C ALA A 416 -18.26 -9.07 3.58
N LEU A 417 -18.61 -7.89 3.04
CA LEU A 417 -18.18 -6.61 3.60
C LEU A 417 -18.78 -6.35 4.99
N ALA A 418 -20.05 -6.71 5.21
CA ALA A 418 -20.70 -6.58 6.52
C ALA A 418 -20.05 -7.48 7.58
N ASP A 419 -19.86 -8.77 7.26
CA ASP A 419 -19.28 -9.77 8.17
C ASP A 419 -17.80 -9.47 8.48
N LEU A 420 -17.04 -8.95 7.51
CA LEU A 420 -15.67 -8.46 7.72
C LEU A 420 -15.60 -7.03 8.30
N ASN A 421 -16.74 -6.38 8.56
CA ASN A 421 -16.83 -5.01 9.07
C ASN A 421 -15.99 -4.00 8.24
N LEU A 422 -16.13 -4.09 6.91
CA LEU A 422 -15.43 -3.29 5.92
C LEU A 422 -16.40 -2.48 5.05
N THR A 423 -15.90 -1.40 4.48
CA THR A 423 -16.60 -0.62 3.44
C THR A 423 -16.11 -1.01 2.06
N SER A 424 -16.96 -0.88 1.04
CA SER A 424 -16.62 -1.02 -0.39
C SER A 424 -15.40 -0.20 -0.83
N ARG A 425 -15.13 0.94 -0.18
CA ARG A 425 -13.97 1.82 -0.42
C ARG A 425 -12.63 1.10 -0.21
N GLY A 426 -11.97 0.73 -1.30
CA GLY A 426 -10.70 0.00 -1.29
C GLY A 426 -10.88 -1.51 -1.45
N ALA A 427 -12.07 -1.99 -1.82
CA ALA A 427 -12.25 -3.32 -2.37
C ALA A 427 -12.03 -3.32 -3.89
N ALA A 428 -11.61 -4.46 -4.43
CA ALA A 428 -11.58 -4.76 -5.85
C ALA A 428 -12.37 -6.05 -6.14
N PHE A 429 -12.88 -6.19 -7.35
CA PHE A 429 -13.63 -7.37 -7.80
C PHE A 429 -13.11 -7.84 -9.17
N ILE A 430 -12.66 -9.10 -9.24
CA ILE A 430 -12.06 -9.71 -10.44
C ILE A 430 -12.92 -10.91 -10.86
N ASP A 431 -13.44 -10.87 -12.09
CA ASP A 431 -14.41 -11.84 -12.64
C ASP A 431 -14.32 -11.78 -14.18
N ASP A 432 -14.27 -12.93 -14.86
CA ASP A 432 -14.16 -13.03 -16.32
C ASP A 432 -15.45 -12.60 -17.04
N ASN A 433 -16.60 -12.74 -16.38
CA ASN A 433 -17.90 -12.50 -16.95
C ASN A 433 -18.25 -10.99 -16.99
N PRO A 434 -18.42 -10.40 -18.18
CA PRO A 434 -18.71 -8.97 -18.30
C PRO A 434 -20.06 -8.57 -17.69
N VAL A 435 -21.02 -9.50 -17.54
CA VAL A 435 -22.32 -9.24 -16.91
C VAL A 435 -22.18 -9.07 -15.41
N GLU A 436 -21.45 -9.97 -14.74
CA GLU A 436 -21.16 -9.90 -13.30
C GLU A 436 -20.32 -8.65 -12.97
N ARG A 437 -19.31 -8.33 -13.81
CA ARG A 437 -18.56 -7.07 -13.70
C ARG A 437 -19.47 -5.85 -13.82
N ALA A 438 -20.43 -5.84 -14.74
CA ALA A 438 -21.37 -4.74 -14.92
C ALA A 438 -22.35 -4.60 -13.74
N GLU A 439 -22.87 -5.71 -13.20
CA GLU A 439 -23.72 -5.74 -12.00
C GLU A 439 -23.01 -5.05 -10.81
N VAL A 440 -21.83 -5.54 -10.46
CA VAL A 440 -21.06 -5.03 -9.31
C VAL A 440 -20.69 -3.57 -9.50
N ARG A 441 -20.30 -3.17 -10.72
CA ARG A 441 -19.92 -1.78 -11.05
C ARG A 441 -21.11 -0.80 -11.00
N ALA A 442 -22.34 -1.27 -11.25
CA ALA A 442 -23.55 -0.48 -11.12
C ALA A 442 -23.98 -0.31 -9.65
N VAL A 443 -23.89 -1.37 -8.84
CA VAL A 443 -24.25 -1.32 -7.40
C VAL A 443 -23.19 -0.62 -6.55
N TYR A 444 -21.90 -0.78 -6.90
CA TYR A 444 -20.76 -0.24 -6.16
C TYR A 444 -19.79 0.56 -7.05
N PRO A 445 -20.09 1.83 -7.36
CA PRO A 445 -19.21 2.70 -8.16
C PRO A 445 -17.83 2.97 -7.55
N ASP A 446 -17.62 2.65 -6.26
CA ASP A 446 -16.36 2.84 -5.54
C ASP A 446 -15.50 1.56 -5.41
N ILE A 447 -16.01 0.41 -5.85
CA ILE A 447 -15.21 -0.83 -5.98
C ILE A 447 -14.38 -0.79 -7.26
N HIS A 448 -13.13 -1.21 -7.18
CA HIS A 448 -12.30 -1.37 -8.38
C HIS A 448 -12.68 -2.67 -9.11
N VAL A 449 -13.45 -2.53 -10.18
CA VAL A 449 -13.70 -3.61 -11.14
C VAL A 449 -12.80 -3.39 -12.37
N PRO A 450 -11.58 -3.97 -12.46
CA PRO A 450 -10.77 -3.97 -13.67
C PRO A 450 -11.53 -4.58 -14.86
N GLU A 451 -11.10 -4.29 -16.09
CA GLU A 451 -11.52 -5.11 -17.22
C GLU A 451 -10.76 -6.43 -17.25
N PHE A 452 -11.40 -7.44 -17.81
CA PHE A 452 -10.81 -8.76 -18.01
C PHE A 452 -10.45 -8.88 -19.50
N PRO A 453 -9.17 -9.15 -19.84
CA PRO A 453 -8.72 -9.20 -21.23
C PRO A 453 -9.26 -10.43 -21.96
N ALA A 454 -9.22 -10.39 -23.30
CA ALA A 454 -9.69 -11.50 -24.13
C ALA A 454 -8.82 -12.77 -24.02
N ASP A 455 -7.54 -12.60 -23.67
CA ASP A 455 -6.65 -13.69 -23.25
C ASP A 455 -6.31 -13.52 -21.76
N PRO A 456 -6.68 -14.46 -20.88
CA PRO A 456 -6.38 -14.39 -19.45
C PRO A 456 -4.88 -14.20 -19.12
N ILE A 457 -3.96 -14.54 -20.05
CA ILE A 457 -2.50 -14.39 -19.83
C ILE A 457 -2.06 -12.95 -19.59
N ASP A 458 -2.82 -11.98 -20.12
CA ASP A 458 -2.54 -10.55 -20.04
C ASP A 458 -3.12 -9.88 -18.78
N LEU A 459 -3.99 -10.57 -18.04
CA LEU A 459 -4.71 -10.01 -16.89
C LEU A 459 -3.75 -9.49 -15.81
N VAL A 460 -2.80 -10.31 -15.34
CA VAL A 460 -1.86 -9.89 -14.29
C VAL A 460 -0.96 -8.73 -14.75
N PRO A 461 -0.37 -8.73 -15.96
CA PRO A 461 0.27 -7.54 -16.54
C PRO A 461 -0.60 -6.28 -16.49
N GLU A 462 -1.89 -6.36 -16.84
CA GLU A 462 -2.82 -5.23 -16.81
C GLU A 462 -3.15 -4.77 -15.38
N LEU A 463 -3.41 -5.68 -14.44
CA LEU A 463 -3.65 -5.36 -13.02
C LEU A 463 -2.47 -4.60 -12.40
N VAL A 464 -1.24 -5.04 -12.69
CA VAL A 464 -0.01 -4.35 -12.27
C VAL A 464 0.14 -2.99 -12.97
N ALA A 465 -0.15 -2.90 -14.28
CA ALA A 465 -0.15 -1.65 -15.03
C ALA A 465 -1.28 -0.67 -14.65
N GLY A 466 -2.33 -1.13 -13.97
CA GLY A 466 -3.38 -0.30 -13.38
C GLY A 466 -2.95 0.43 -12.11
N GLY A 467 -1.91 -0.04 -11.42
CA GLY A 467 -1.31 0.61 -10.25
C GLY A 467 -2.09 0.54 -8.94
N ARG A 468 -3.39 0.20 -8.96
CA ARG A 468 -4.23 0.11 -7.74
C ARG A 468 -3.81 -1.01 -6.78
N PHE A 469 -3.15 -2.04 -7.29
CA PHE A 469 -2.63 -3.18 -6.53
C PHE A 469 -1.16 -3.00 -6.08
N LEU A 470 -0.60 -1.79 -6.21
CA LEU A 470 0.72 -1.45 -5.67
C LEU A 470 0.63 -1.24 -4.16
N ILE A 471 0.59 -2.36 -3.42
CA ILE A 471 0.56 -2.36 -1.96
C ILE A 471 2.00 -2.35 -1.43
N ALA A 472 2.29 -1.41 -0.53
CA ALA A 472 3.56 -1.36 0.21
C ALA A 472 3.79 -2.66 0.99
N ARG A 473 5.05 -2.98 1.31
CA ARG A 473 5.35 -4.22 2.06
C ARG A 473 4.73 -4.15 3.46
N SER A 474 4.02 -5.23 3.82
CA SER A 474 3.31 -5.41 5.08
C SER A 474 4.06 -4.85 6.29
N THR A 475 3.41 -3.96 7.02
CA THR A 475 3.83 -3.65 8.39
C THR A 475 3.55 -4.85 9.31
N ALA A 476 4.04 -4.82 10.54
CA ALA A 476 3.61 -5.78 11.56
C ALA A 476 2.11 -5.65 11.90
N GLU A 477 1.47 -4.50 11.65
CA GLU A 477 0.03 -4.30 11.85
C GLU A 477 -0.81 -5.07 10.82
N ASP A 478 -0.35 -5.15 9.57
CA ASP A 478 -1.07 -5.83 8.48
C ASP A 478 -1.11 -7.36 8.65
N LYS A 479 -0.02 -7.99 9.13
CA LYS A 479 -0.02 -9.44 9.48
C LYS A 479 -0.97 -9.76 10.62
N ASN A 480 -0.99 -8.92 11.65
CA ASN A 480 -1.94 -9.06 12.75
C ASN A 480 -3.39 -8.86 12.27
N ARG A 481 -3.62 -8.07 11.20
CA ARG A 481 -4.94 -7.91 10.57
C ARG A 481 -5.38 -9.15 9.80
N GLN A 482 -4.49 -9.81 9.06
CA GLN A 482 -4.79 -11.10 8.38
C GLN A 482 -5.25 -12.15 9.39
N GLU A 483 -4.45 -12.37 10.44
CA GLU A 483 -4.74 -13.40 11.44
C GLU A 483 -6.06 -13.08 12.14
N PHE A 484 -6.29 -11.82 12.53
CA PHE A 484 -7.58 -11.37 13.08
C PHE A 484 -8.78 -11.78 12.19
N TYR A 485 -8.71 -11.56 10.87
CA TYR A 485 -9.80 -11.90 9.96
C TYR A 485 -9.97 -13.40 9.73
N ARG A 486 -8.87 -14.17 9.69
CA ARG A 486 -8.92 -15.63 9.65
C ARG A 486 -9.55 -16.19 10.93
N THR A 487 -9.27 -15.60 12.08
CA THR A 487 -9.95 -15.90 13.34
C THR A 487 -11.43 -15.49 13.31
N GLU A 488 -11.76 -14.33 12.74
CA GLU A 488 -13.14 -13.84 12.62
C GLU A 488 -14.01 -14.75 11.73
N SER A 489 -13.45 -15.27 10.63
CA SER A 489 -14.11 -16.27 9.77
C SER A 489 -14.48 -17.55 10.55
N LYS A 490 -13.57 -18.05 11.40
CA LYS A 490 -13.82 -19.19 12.29
C LYS A 490 -14.90 -18.88 13.34
N ARG A 491 -14.93 -17.66 13.88
CA ARG A 491 -15.99 -17.19 14.80
C ARG A 491 -17.34 -17.10 14.11
N LEU A 492 -17.40 -16.64 12.86
CA LEU A 492 -18.61 -16.57 12.05
C LEU A 492 -19.17 -17.96 11.75
N GLN A 493 -18.31 -18.91 11.37
CA GLN A 493 -18.70 -20.32 11.19
C GLN A 493 -19.28 -20.90 12.50
N ALA A 494 -18.57 -20.74 13.62
CA ALA A 494 -19.06 -21.19 14.93
C ALA A 494 -20.35 -20.49 15.41
N LYS A 495 -20.67 -19.29 14.89
CA LYS A 495 -21.93 -18.59 15.18
C LYS A 495 -23.12 -19.26 14.49
N THR A 496 -22.93 -19.83 13.30
CA THR A 496 -23.99 -20.58 12.58
C THR A 496 -24.42 -21.86 13.32
N ASP A 497 -23.54 -22.43 14.13
CA ASP A 497 -23.79 -23.67 14.88
C ASP A 497 -24.50 -23.44 16.24
N VAL A 498 -24.65 -22.18 16.68
CA VAL A 498 -25.17 -21.82 18.02
C VAL A 498 -26.44 -20.98 17.90
N GLY A 499 -27.54 -21.47 18.48
CA GLY A 499 -28.87 -20.87 18.31
C GLY A 499 -29.14 -19.58 19.08
N ASP A 500 -28.35 -19.25 20.12
CA ASP A 500 -28.49 -18.02 20.90
C ASP A 500 -27.17 -17.21 21.01
N LEU A 501 -27.32 -15.89 21.07
CA LEU A 501 -26.22 -14.93 21.08
C LEU A 501 -25.47 -14.90 22.43
N SER A 502 -26.16 -15.14 23.56
CA SER A 502 -25.54 -15.21 24.88
C SER A 502 -24.65 -16.44 24.98
N ASP A 503 -25.16 -17.60 24.55
CA ASP A 503 -24.39 -18.86 24.50
C ASP A 503 -23.19 -18.75 23.57
N PHE A 504 -23.34 -18.07 22.43
CA PHE A 504 -22.21 -17.77 21.54
C PHE A 504 -21.12 -16.95 22.25
N TYR A 505 -21.46 -15.85 22.94
CA TYR A 505 -20.47 -15.03 23.66
C TYR A 505 -19.82 -15.77 24.83
N ALA A 506 -20.58 -16.56 25.60
CA ALA A 506 -20.01 -17.43 26.63
C ALA A 506 -19.01 -18.43 26.01
N SER A 507 -19.35 -19.02 24.86
CA SER A 507 -18.49 -19.97 24.16
C SER A 507 -17.17 -19.38 23.64
N LEU A 508 -17.04 -18.05 23.51
CA LEU A 508 -15.80 -17.42 23.06
C LEU A 508 -14.70 -17.42 24.13
N GLU A 509 -15.05 -17.49 25.42
CA GLU A 509 -14.10 -17.35 26.55
C GLU A 509 -13.32 -16.02 26.48
N LEU A 510 -14.04 -14.90 26.40
CA LEU A 510 -13.44 -13.56 26.25
C LEU A 510 -12.62 -13.17 27.49
N LYS A 511 -11.36 -12.82 27.26
CA LYS A 511 -10.40 -12.36 28.28
C LYS A 511 -9.95 -10.93 27.98
N LEU A 512 -10.39 -9.99 28.82
CA LEU A 512 -10.03 -8.58 28.76
C LEU A 512 -8.83 -8.31 29.66
N ARG A 513 -7.74 -7.79 29.09
CA ARG A 513 -6.53 -7.38 29.82
C ARG A 513 -6.38 -5.86 29.79
N PRO A 514 -6.63 -5.15 30.91
CA PRO A 514 -6.30 -3.73 31.06
C PRO A 514 -4.78 -3.52 31.09
N CYS A 515 -4.33 -2.37 30.59
CA CYS A 515 -2.93 -1.96 30.53
C CYS A 515 -2.82 -0.45 30.77
N GLY A 516 -1.82 -0.01 31.54
CA GLY A 516 -1.46 1.42 31.58
C GLY A 516 -0.97 1.90 30.21
N ILE A 517 -1.02 3.22 29.99
CA ILE A 517 -0.49 3.83 28.77
C ILE A 517 0.96 4.23 29.01
N ASP A 518 1.87 3.77 28.15
CA ASP A 518 3.32 3.93 28.30
C ASP A 518 4.01 4.15 26.94
N ALA A 519 5.32 4.42 26.96
CA ALA A 519 6.12 4.63 25.75
C ALA A 519 6.12 3.42 24.78
N GLY A 520 5.79 2.21 25.24
CA GLY A 520 5.68 1.02 24.40
C GLY A 520 4.34 0.89 23.67
N ASN A 521 3.27 1.55 24.13
CA ASN A 521 1.94 1.48 23.53
C ASN A 521 1.32 2.82 23.08
N VAL A 522 1.89 3.97 23.46
CA VAL A 522 1.37 5.32 23.19
C VAL A 522 1.03 5.56 21.70
N ASN A 523 1.90 5.15 20.77
CA ASN A 523 1.65 5.32 19.34
C ASN A 523 0.42 4.54 18.86
N ARG A 524 0.17 3.35 19.42
CA ARG A 524 -1.00 2.51 19.10
C ARG A 524 -2.29 3.07 19.72
N VAL A 525 -2.18 3.72 20.87
CA VAL A 525 -3.27 4.46 21.53
C VAL A 525 -3.69 5.66 20.68
N LEU A 526 -2.73 6.50 20.28
CA LEU A 526 -2.98 7.66 19.40
C LEU A 526 -3.63 7.22 18.08
N ASP A 527 -3.09 6.17 17.45
CA ASP A 527 -3.66 5.57 16.25
C ASP A 527 -5.11 5.10 16.45
N LEU A 528 -5.42 4.41 17.55
CA LEU A 528 -6.77 3.93 17.79
C LEU A 528 -7.75 5.09 18.02
N ILE A 529 -7.34 6.14 18.75
CA ILE A 529 -8.15 7.35 18.96
C ILE A 529 -8.40 8.07 17.63
N ALA A 530 -7.36 8.23 16.79
CA ALA A 530 -7.46 8.88 15.49
C ALA A 530 -8.32 8.10 14.48
N LYS A 531 -8.17 6.77 14.43
CA LYS A 531 -8.85 5.86 13.49
C LYS A 531 -10.32 5.59 13.87
N THR A 532 -10.74 5.78 15.13
CA THR A 532 -12.08 5.39 15.63
C THR A 532 -13.14 6.50 15.51
N ASN A 533 -14.10 6.32 14.61
CA ASN A 533 -15.17 7.30 14.34
C ASN A 533 -16.58 6.89 14.81
N GLN A 534 -16.89 5.59 14.85
CA GLN A 534 -18.24 5.09 15.20
C GLN A 534 -18.45 4.89 16.70
N PHE A 535 -17.41 4.40 17.41
CA PHE A 535 -17.42 4.25 18.87
C PHE A 535 -16.43 5.27 19.46
N ASN A 536 -16.76 6.55 19.32
CA ASN A 536 -16.10 7.64 20.04
C ASN A 536 -17.20 8.55 20.57
N LEU A 537 -17.34 8.62 21.89
CA LEU A 537 -18.50 9.25 22.53
C LEU A 537 -18.47 10.78 22.45
N THR A 538 -17.29 11.40 22.42
CA THR A 538 -17.10 12.86 22.43
C THR A 538 -16.62 13.42 21.08
N GLY A 539 -16.12 12.57 20.19
CA GLY A 539 -15.45 12.97 18.96
C GLY A 539 -14.00 13.44 19.18
N ALA A 540 -13.48 13.41 20.41
CA ALA A 540 -12.15 13.91 20.77
C ALA A 540 -11.04 13.23 19.96
N ARG A 541 -10.00 14.01 19.63
CA ARG A 541 -8.82 13.59 18.86
C ARG A 541 -7.58 14.14 19.54
N HIS A 542 -6.67 13.26 19.95
CA HIS A 542 -5.46 13.62 20.67
C HIS A 542 -4.24 13.45 19.78
N GLY A 543 -3.40 14.48 19.74
CA GLY A 543 -2.00 14.36 19.32
C GLY A 543 -1.14 13.88 20.49
N ALA A 544 0.15 13.58 20.22
CA ALA A 544 1.06 13.09 21.24
C ALA A 544 1.12 14.00 22.49
N SER A 545 1.35 15.31 22.30
CA SER A 545 1.46 16.27 23.41
C SER A 545 0.17 16.40 24.24
N ALA A 546 -1.01 16.36 23.61
CA ALA A 546 -2.29 16.41 24.32
C ALA A 546 -2.52 15.14 25.18
N LEU A 547 -2.08 13.97 24.68
CA LEU A 547 -2.12 12.74 25.46
C LEU A 547 -1.11 12.77 26.62
N GLU A 548 0.09 13.32 26.41
CA GLU A 548 1.08 13.53 27.48
C GLU A 548 0.55 14.44 28.60
N GLU A 549 -0.12 15.54 28.24
CA GLU A 549 -0.78 16.44 29.21
C GLU A 549 -1.88 15.71 30.01
N ILE A 550 -2.71 14.90 29.35
CA ILE A 550 -3.73 14.06 30.01
C ILE A 550 -3.08 13.06 30.97
N LEU A 551 -1.97 12.42 30.57
CA LEU A 551 -1.26 11.44 31.39
C LEU A 551 -0.55 12.06 32.60
N ALA A 552 -0.18 13.35 32.52
CA ALA A 552 0.48 14.09 33.59
C ALA A 552 -0.48 14.76 34.60
N ALA A 553 -1.78 14.81 34.31
CA ALA A 553 -2.76 15.48 35.17
C ALA A 553 -3.04 14.71 36.49
N ASP A 554 -3.21 15.44 37.59
CA ASP A 554 -3.50 14.82 38.90
C ASP A 554 -4.82 14.03 38.88
N GLY A 555 -4.77 12.81 39.44
CA GLY A 555 -5.89 11.87 39.46
C GLY A 555 -6.16 11.14 38.13
N ALA A 556 -5.53 11.51 37.02
CA ALA A 556 -5.84 11.01 35.68
C ALA A 556 -5.81 9.47 35.56
N MET A 557 -6.87 8.92 34.96
CA MET A 557 -7.10 7.49 34.78
C MET A 557 -7.02 7.13 33.29
N ALA A 558 -5.85 6.71 32.83
CA ALA A 558 -5.62 6.35 31.44
C ALA A 558 -5.37 4.85 31.28
N TRP A 559 -6.25 4.17 30.55
CA TRP A 559 -6.21 2.71 30.37
C TRP A 559 -6.40 2.31 28.91
N ALA A 560 -5.49 1.47 28.44
CA ALA A 560 -5.56 0.73 27.18
C ALA A 560 -6.09 -0.69 27.45
N TYR A 561 -6.97 -1.20 26.58
CA TYR A 561 -7.65 -2.48 26.79
C TYR A 561 -7.34 -3.46 25.66
N HIS A 562 -6.77 -4.61 26.01
CA HIS A 562 -6.55 -5.73 25.10
C HIS A 562 -7.63 -6.79 25.31
N LEU A 563 -8.04 -7.48 24.24
CA LEU A 563 -9.03 -8.55 24.31
C LEU A 563 -8.54 -9.78 23.55
N ASN A 564 -8.69 -10.95 24.15
CA ASN A 564 -8.45 -12.25 23.53
C ASN A 564 -9.71 -13.14 23.67
N ASP A 565 -9.83 -14.15 22.84
CA ASP A 565 -10.77 -15.25 23.00
C ASP A 565 -10.09 -16.60 22.71
N LYS A 566 -10.83 -17.71 22.78
CA LYS A 566 -10.28 -19.07 22.54
C LYS A 566 -9.70 -19.28 21.14
N PHE A 567 -10.08 -18.44 20.16
CA PHE A 567 -9.62 -18.55 18.78
C PHE A 567 -8.42 -17.63 18.49
N GLY A 568 -8.28 -16.50 19.19
CA GLY A 568 -7.14 -15.60 19.03
C GLY A 568 -7.27 -14.22 19.70
N GLY A 569 -6.21 -13.42 19.58
CA GLY A 569 -6.17 -12.05 20.11
C GLY A 569 -6.83 -11.02 19.17
N TYR A 570 -7.67 -10.16 19.73
CA TYR A 570 -8.16 -8.94 19.06
C TYR A 570 -7.15 -7.77 19.17
N GLY A 571 -6.08 -7.93 19.95
CA GLY A 571 -5.10 -6.89 20.23
C GLY A 571 -5.68 -5.75 21.07
N LEU A 572 -5.13 -4.54 20.93
CA LEU A 572 -5.66 -3.33 21.56
C LEU A 572 -7.04 -3.01 20.97
N ILE A 573 -8.11 -3.11 21.76
CA ILE A 573 -9.50 -2.88 21.33
C ILE A 573 -10.15 -1.63 21.89
N GLY A 574 -9.55 -0.95 22.86
CA GLY A 574 -10.17 0.24 23.43
C GLY A 574 -9.22 1.06 24.28
N VAL A 575 -9.58 2.32 24.46
CA VAL A 575 -8.90 3.27 25.34
C VAL A 575 -9.95 4.04 26.12
N VAL A 576 -9.75 4.19 27.43
CA VAL A 576 -10.52 5.08 28.28
C VAL A 576 -9.56 6.05 28.96
N LEU A 577 -9.79 7.35 28.73
CA LEU A 577 -9.09 8.45 29.39
C LEU A 577 -10.10 9.16 30.32
N GLY A 578 -9.81 9.14 31.61
CA GLY A 578 -10.55 9.85 32.64
C GLY A 578 -9.71 10.95 33.27
N LEU A 579 -10.29 12.12 33.47
CA LEU A 579 -9.69 13.24 34.18
C LEU A 579 -10.50 13.51 35.46
N ARG A 580 -9.87 14.10 36.49
CA ARG A 580 -10.64 14.67 37.61
C ARG A 580 -11.60 15.72 37.04
N ASP A 581 -12.87 15.65 37.43
CA ASP A 581 -13.85 16.61 36.95
C ASP A 581 -13.59 18.02 37.51
N ALA A 582 -13.86 19.05 36.71
CA ALA A 582 -13.56 20.43 37.07
C ALA A 582 -14.50 21.01 38.13
N ASP A 583 -15.72 20.47 38.24
CA ASP A 583 -16.80 20.96 39.12
C ASP A 583 -17.05 20.05 40.34
N ASP A 584 -16.50 18.82 40.36
CA ASP A 584 -16.63 17.83 41.44
C ASP A 584 -15.30 17.09 41.63
N ASP A 585 -14.53 17.43 42.67
CA ASP A 585 -13.22 16.84 42.95
C ASP A 585 -13.29 15.34 43.28
N ARG A 586 -14.47 14.84 43.65
CA ARG A 586 -14.79 13.42 43.90
C ARG A 586 -15.35 12.69 42.69
N ALA A 587 -15.44 13.35 41.53
CA ALA A 587 -15.80 12.71 40.27
C ALA A 587 -14.60 12.56 39.32
N VAL A 588 -14.60 11.48 38.55
CA VAL A 588 -13.77 11.31 37.36
C VAL A 588 -14.66 11.43 36.12
N ALA A 589 -14.34 12.34 35.21
CA ALA A 589 -15.02 12.53 33.94
C ALA A 589 -14.32 11.71 32.85
N ILE A 590 -15.08 10.88 32.13
CA ILE A 590 -14.60 10.16 30.94
C ILE A 590 -14.51 11.17 29.79
N GLU A 591 -13.28 11.58 29.46
CA GLU A 591 -12.96 12.54 28.39
C GLU A 591 -12.97 11.84 27.02
N THR A 592 -12.28 10.70 26.94
CA THR A 592 -12.24 9.83 25.76
C THR A 592 -12.61 8.43 26.15
N TRP A 593 -13.60 7.87 25.47
CA TRP A 593 -13.78 6.43 25.36
C TRP A 593 -13.87 6.07 23.88
N VAL A 594 -12.87 5.31 23.42
CA VAL A 594 -12.88 4.70 22.10
C VAL A 594 -12.89 3.18 22.19
N LEU A 595 -13.66 2.54 21.30
CA LEU A 595 -13.64 1.10 21.09
C LEU A 595 -13.43 0.80 19.61
N SER A 596 -12.57 -0.17 19.31
CA SER A 596 -12.42 -0.68 17.95
C SER A 596 -13.68 -1.44 17.54
N CYS A 597 -14.14 -1.23 16.31
CA CYS A 597 -15.35 -1.85 15.77
C CYS A 597 -15.32 -3.40 15.80
N ARG A 598 -14.14 -4.02 15.91
CA ARG A 598 -13.98 -5.47 16.10
C ARG A 598 -14.40 -6.02 17.46
N ALA A 599 -14.55 -5.19 18.50
CA ALA A 599 -14.96 -5.62 19.84
C ALA A 599 -16.39 -5.18 20.21
N MET A 600 -17.03 -4.37 19.37
CA MET A 600 -18.35 -3.79 19.62
C MET A 600 -19.45 -4.85 19.70
N GLY A 601 -20.40 -4.67 20.63
CA GLY A 601 -21.59 -5.51 20.78
C GLY A 601 -21.39 -6.83 21.52
N ARG A 602 -20.17 -7.13 21.99
CA ARG A 602 -19.81 -8.40 22.67
C ARG A 602 -19.83 -8.29 24.20
N THR A 603 -20.56 -7.34 24.79
CA THR A 603 -20.52 -6.99 26.24
C THR A 603 -19.16 -6.51 26.76
N VAL A 604 -18.18 -6.29 25.88
CA VAL A 604 -16.82 -5.84 26.21
C VAL A 604 -16.83 -4.47 26.87
N GLU A 605 -17.74 -3.60 26.43
CA GLU A 605 -18.03 -2.30 27.04
C GLU A 605 -18.39 -2.40 28.55
N LYS A 606 -19.10 -3.45 28.97
CA LYS A 606 -19.39 -3.72 30.39
C LYS A 606 -18.13 -4.13 31.14
N GLY A 607 -17.30 -5.00 30.57
CA GLY A 607 -16.03 -5.41 31.16
C GLY A 607 -15.03 -4.25 31.33
N ILE A 608 -14.97 -3.36 30.33
CA ILE A 608 -14.19 -2.11 30.39
C ILE A 608 -14.69 -1.20 31.52
N LEU A 609 -16.01 -0.99 31.60
CA LEU A 609 -16.60 -0.18 32.68
C LEU A 609 -16.37 -0.80 34.06
N ALA A 610 -16.52 -2.12 34.20
CA ALA A 610 -16.28 -2.84 35.45
C ALA A 610 -14.86 -2.63 35.95
N HIS A 611 -13.86 -2.72 35.05
CA HIS A 611 -12.48 -2.41 35.38
C HIS A 611 -12.31 -0.94 35.79
N PHE A 612 -12.79 -0.01 34.96
CA PHE A 612 -12.65 1.43 35.21
C PHE A 612 -13.33 1.86 36.53
N HIS A 613 -14.48 1.26 36.87
CA HIS A 613 -15.21 1.46 38.12
C HIS A 613 -14.44 0.96 39.35
N ARG A 614 -13.79 -0.21 39.26
CA ARG A 614 -12.87 -0.69 40.31
C ARG A 614 -11.68 0.25 40.50
N GLU A 615 -11.08 0.75 39.43
CA GLU A 615 -9.95 1.68 39.51
C GLU A 615 -10.36 3.07 40.05
N ALA A 616 -11.55 3.56 39.69
CA ALA A 616 -12.11 4.79 40.24
C ALA A 616 -12.30 4.67 41.77
N ARG A 617 -12.85 3.53 42.23
CA ARG A 617 -13.02 3.21 43.65
C ARG A 617 -11.68 3.16 44.40
N LYS A 618 -10.66 2.48 43.86
CA LYS A 618 -9.32 2.39 44.46
C LYS A 618 -8.68 3.78 44.65
N ARG A 619 -8.99 4.73 43.76
CA ARG A 619 -8.49 6.11 43.78
C ARG A 619 -9.34 7.08 44.61
N GLY A 620 -10.43 6.59 45.24
CA GLY A 620 -11.28 7.38 46.12
C GLY A 620 -12.34 8.25 45.42
N TYR A 621 -12.60 8.03 44.13
CA TYR A 621 -13.70 8.71 43.44
C TYR A 621 -15.07 8.16 43.90
N GLU A 622 -16.03 9.05 44.11
CA GLU A 622 -17.43 8.72 44.46
C GLU A 622 -18.32 8.55 43.22
N ARG A 623 -17.98 9.21 42.11
CA ARG A 623 -18.81 9.32 40.90
C ARG A 623 -17.97 9.20 39.64
N ILE A 624 -18.56 8.63 38.59
CA ILE A 624 -18.03 8.66 37.23
C ILE A 624 -18.99 9.49 36.38
N LYS A 625 -18.47 10.53 35.71
CA LYS A 625 -19.23 11.36 34.78
C LYS A 625 -18.96 10.90 33.34
N GLY A 626 -20.02 10.73 32.57
CA GLY A 626 -19.97 10.41 31.15
C GLY A 626 -20.45 11.57 30.29
N LEU A 627 -19.84 11.78 29.12
CA LEU A 627 -20.25 12.78 28.14
C LEU A 627 -20.47 12.13 26.77
N PHE A 628 -21.60 12.42 26.14
CA PHE A 628 -21.88 12.10 24.75
C PHE A 628 -22.08 13.38 23.93
N VAL A 629 -21.37 13.49 22.81
CA VAL A 629 -21.45 14.58 21.84
C VAL A 629 -21.83 14.00 20.47
N PRO A 630 -23.01 14.33 19.91
CA PRO A 630 -23.43 13.80 18.62
C PRO A 630 -22.49 14.16 17.46
N SER A 631 -22.29 13.21 16.56
CA SER A 631 -21.56 13.39 15.30
C SER A 631 -22.20 12.58 14.17
N LYS A 632 -21.77 12.82 12.93
CA LYS A 632 -22.24 12.09 11.75
C LYS A 632 -21.95 10.58 11.80
N SER A 633 -21.06 10.10 12.69
CA SER A 633 -20.60 8.70 12.72
C SER A 633 -20.89 7.95 14.02
N ASN A 634 -21.07 8.61 15.16
CA ASN A 634 -21.21 7.97 16.48
C ASN A 634 -22.67 7.71 16.93
N HIS A 635 -23.64 7.79 16.00
CA HIS A 635 -25.03 7.38 16.26
C HIS A 635 -25.17 5.97 16.88
N PRO A 636 -24.36 4.95 16.51
CA PRO A 636 -24.46 3.60 17.09
C PRO A 636 -24.16 3.48 18.59
N VAL A 637 -23.67 4.55 19.25
CA VAL A 637 -23.35 4.57 20.69
C VAL A 637 -24.10 5.66 21.47
N ALA A 638 -25.12 6.29 20.88
CA ALA A 638 -25.87 7.40 21.46
C ALA A 638 -26.72 7.01 22.71
N ASP A 639 -26.86 5.71 22.98
CA ASP A 639 -27.55 5.11 24.12
C ASP A 639 -26.62 4.19 24.96
N LEU A 640 -25.30 4.27 24.74
CA LEU A 640 -24.33 3.40 25.41
C LEU A 640 -24.33 3.61 26.93
N TYR A 641 -24.28 4.86 27.39
CA TYR A 641 -24.28 5.16 28.82
C TYR A 641 -25.58 4.71 29.51
N ASP A 642 -26.73 4.87 28.84
CA ASP A 642 -28.02 4.36 29.32
C ASP A 642 -27.99 2.82 29.49
N LYS A 643 -27.48 2.08 28.47
CA LYS A 643 -27.29 0.62 28.51
C LYS A 643 -26.29 0.14 29.57
N LEU A 644 -25.39 1.01 29.99
CA LEU A 644 -24.38 0.75 31.02
C LEU A 644 -24.85 1.14 32.43
N GLY A 645 -26.09 1.64 32.58
CA GLY A 645 -26.68 1.98 33.87
C GLY A 645 -26.22 3.32 34.44
N PHE A 646 -25.77 4.26 33.60
CA PHE A 646 -25.60 5.65 34.02
C PHE A 646 -26.95 6.38 34.01
N ASP A 647 -27.18 7.22 35.02
CA ASP A 647 -28.30 8.15 35.04
C ASP A 647 -28.02 9.34 34.12
N CYS A 648 -28.93 9.64 33.18
CA CYS A 648 -28.83 10.82 32.33
C CYS A 648 -29.15 12.08 33.16
N ALA A 649 -28.13 12.88 33.46
CA ALA A 649 -28.25 14.09 34.28
C ALA A 649 -28.76 15.30 33.49
N ARG A 650 -28.42 15.40 32.19
CA ARG A 650 -28.84 16.50 31.31
C ARG A 650 -28.81 16.06 29.85
N THR A 651 -29.78 16.52 29.06
CA THR A 651 -29.76 16.47 27.59
C THR A 651 -29.94 17.90 27.07
N ASP A 652 -29.05 18.33 26.16
CA ASP A 652 -29.08 19.64 25.54
C ASP A 652 -29.81 19.65 24.19
N THR A 653 -30.18 20.84 23.72
CA THR A 653 -30.92 21.04 22.45
C THR A 653 -30.11 20.70 21.20
N ASP A 654 -28.78 20.62 21.29
CA ASP A 654 -27.90 20.12 20.23
C ASP A 654 -27.67 18.59 20.29
N GLY A 655 -28.34 17.90 21.24
CA GLY A 655 -28.27 16.47 21.44
C GLY A 655 -27.11 15.99 22.31
N ARG A 656 -26.28 16.88 22.88
CA ARG A 656 -25.30 16.47 23.90
C ARG A 656 -26.02 15.91 25.12
N LYS A 657 -25.40 14.93 25.76
CA LYS A 657 -25.91 14.33 26.99
C LYS A 657 -24.80 14.18 28.03
N SER A 658 -25.09 14.54 29.27
CA SER A 658 -24.22 14.24 30.41
C SER A 658 -24.85 13.18 31.32
N TYR A 659 -23.99 12.33 31.85
CA TYR A 659 -24.34 11.09 32.54
C TYR A 659 -23.58 10.96 33.85
N LEU A 660 -24.18 10.31 34.84
CA LEU A 660 -23.58 10.04 36.15
C LEU A 660 -23.76 8.57 36.53
N LEU A 661 -22.69 7.96 37.05
CA LEU A 661 -22.71 6.63 37.65
C LEU A 661 -22.07 6.68 39.05
N PRO A 662 -22.79 6.28 40.12
CA PRO A 662 -22.21 6.13 41.44
C PRO A 662 -21.11 5.05 41.49
N VAL A 663 -20.00 5.35 42.16
CA VAL A 663 -18.94 4.36 42.45
C VAL A 663 -19.30 3.48 43.64
N ALA A 664 -20.20 3.93 44.52
CA ALA A 664 -20.78 3.14 45.59
C ALA A 664 -21.81 2.12 45.04
N GLY A 665 -21.66 0.84 45.40
CA GLY A 665 -22.55 -0.25 44.95
C GLY A 665 -21.79 -1.45 44.38
N THR A 666 -22.49 -2.40 43.77
CA THR A 666 -21.87 -3.48 43.00
C THR A 666 -21.26 -2.92 41.72
N SER A 667 -20.09 -3.40 41.30
CA SER A 667 -19.54 -3.03 39.98
C SER A 667 -20.42 -3.66 38.89
N PRO A 668 -20.68 -3.00 37.75
CA PRO A 668 -21.47 -3.61 36.69
C PRO A 668 -20.77 -4.86 36.16
N GLU A 669 -21.37 -6.03 36.36
CA GLU A 669 -20.77 -7.30 35.94
C GLU A 669 -20.88 -7.50 34.43
N SER A 670 -19.85 -8.12 33.84
CA SER A 670 -19.91 -8.62 32.46
C SER A 670 -20.09 -10.14 32.49
N PRO A 671 -21.23 -10.67 32.01
CA PRO A 671 -21.54 -12.10 32.15
C PRO A 671 -20.67 -13.01 31.27
N HIS A 672 -19.91 -12.46 30.31
CA HIS A 672 -19.15 -13.24 29.33
C HIS A 672 -17.69 -12.79 29.17
N VAL A 673 -17.20 -11.86 30.01
CA VAL A 673 -15.85 -11.29 29.87
C VAL A 673 -15.09 -11.42 31.18
N ASP A 674 -14.11 -12.32 31.19
CA ASP A 674 -13.12 -12.45 32.26
C ASP A 674 -12.15 -11.25 32.20
N ILE A 675 -11.81 -10.67 33.35
CA ILE A 675 -10.95 -9.48 33.43
C ILE A 675 -9.68 -9.85 34.21
N ALA A 676 -8.57 -9.97 33.46
CA ALA A 676 -7.25 -10.37 33.95
C ALA A 676 -6.54 -9.30 34.79
#